data_AF-A0A6L6IQ18-F1
#
_entry.id   AF-A0A6L6IQ18-F1
#
_cell.length_a   1.000
_cell.length_b   1.000
_cell.length_c   1.000
_cell.angle_alpha   90.00
_cell.angle_beta   90.00
_cell.angle_gamma   90.00
#
_symmetry.space_group_name_H-M   'P 1'
#
loop_
_entity.id
_entity.type
_entity.pdbx_description
1 polymer ?
#
loop_
_entity_poly.entity_id
_entity_poly.type
_entity_poly.pdbx_seq_one_letter_code
_entity_poly.pdbx_strand_id
1 'polypeptide(L)'
;MSNTLPIRFSHNHHSLSVKGCESALDVLAFEGNEALSKPFSYRIEFTSGNHAISKEMMLMKSASLTLQAPVDRGYGIKIQQPVRVIQGVVTGFERLGTSKDETHYALTLQPRLALLDRSHQNAIYQDMSVPQIVEKILRERHNMHGQDFLFSLSKEYPRREQVMQYGEDDLHFITRLLGEVGIWFRFTIDTRLNIDVVEFCDGQQGYEKGLTLPSVPPSGQHSEGVDSVWGMESRHNVVQKQVSTRDYNYRQATDDMNSRVDATRGDTTTYGDAYHYADNYLTPGSPYDRDPAPETGAFYARIRHERYLNGQTQTRAITSCPTLSPGMLLKVVGGYEVADVFAQGVVITAMHSHARRDEDFGVNFDGIPDSTDFCFRPEPGPCPVMAGTLPARVTSTTENDTYGHIDKDGRYRVNLLFDRDNWETGFESLWVRQSRPYAGDTYGLHLPLLAGTEVAIGFEDGNPDRPYISGVLHDSAHGDHVTIRNYKRNVLRTPSNNKIRLDDNRGQEHIEISTEYGGKSQLNLGHLVDSEKQKRGEGFELRTDCWGAIRAQKGIFISADGQEKAQGQVLEMQPAVSNLGTAREQMTSLSDDAQKASANPADLQAQINLLEQQLTDLKKSVLLLSAPDGIALTSGQHLQVSAGQNLIATAGKNADVSVVKNLFIGVGKALSVFVRKLGIRLIANQGSVQIQAQNDLMELLARKEISIVSTEDEIKIIARKKLTINGGGSYITLDVNAIESATLGDFRTRAGHYARQTRAQHKPDISPLANAIDDGSYNIRYLCTDDNGTPILNTPYKAFLADGSVLEGVSDGEGYTKLFTSAQTQDVLLHMMPEAINA
;
A
#
# COMPACT_ATOMS: atom_id res chain seq x y z
N MET A 1 -80.47 9.63 11.23
CA MET A 1 -81.58 9.53 10.27
C MET A 1 -81.04 9.99 8.93
N SER A 2 -80.87 9.05 7.99
CA SER A 2 -80.36 9.31 6.64
C SER A 2 -81.44 10.01 5.82
N ASN A 3 -81.13 11.17 5.25
CA ASN A 3 -82.06 11.98 4.47
C ASN A 3 -81.66 12.05 2.99
N THR A 4 -81.13 10.95 2.45
CA THR A 4 -80.95 10.76 1.00
C THR A 4 -82.15 10.01 0.44
N LEU A 5 -82.93 10.66 -0.42
CA LEU A 5 -83.97 10.01 -1.20
C LEU A 5 -83.33 8.87 -2.04
N PRO A 6 -83.88 7.64 -2.02
CA PRO A 6 -83.35 6.55 -2.82
C PRO A 6 -83.56 6.86 -4.31
N ILE A 7 -82.52 6.66 -5.11
CA ILE A 7 -82.57 6.77 -6.58
C ILE A 7 -83.66 5.82 -7.09
N ARG A 8 -84.76 6.38 -7.64
CA ARG A 8 -85.94 5.60 -8.04
C ARG A 8 -85.78 4.87 -9.37
N PHE A 9 -84.82 5.28 -10.21
CA PHE A 9 -84.44 4.61 -11.45
C PHE A 9 -82.95 4.84 -11.72
N SER A 10 -82.14 3.80 -11.50
CA SER A 10 -80.76 3.73 -12.00
C SER A 10 -80.76 2.85 -13.24
N HIS A 11 -80.22 3.35 -14.36
CA HIS A 11 -79.88 2.54 -15.54
C HIS A 11 -78.45 2.00 -15.44
N ASN A 12 -77.80 2.25 -14.30
CA ASN A 12 -76.41 1.95 -14.09
C ASN A 12 -76.28 0.55 -13.46
N HIS A 13 -75.57 -0.31 -14.19
CA HIS A 13 -75.27 -1.69 -13.79
C HIS A 13 -74.04 -1.79 -12.87
N HIS A 14 -73.28 -0.70 -12.70
CA HIS A 14 -72.00 -0.68 -12.00
C HIS A 14 -72.02 0.30 -10.83
N SER A 15 -71.30 -0.03 -9.75
CA SER A 15 -71.30 0.78 -8.54
C SER A 15 -69.92 1.33 -8.24
N LEU A 16 -69.81 2.63 -8.01
CA LEU A 16 -68.60 3.32 -7.58
C LEU A 16 -68.75 3.73 -6.12
N SER A 17 -67.78 3.35 -5.30
CA SER A 17 -67.70 3.76 -3.90
C SER A 17 -66.35 4.40 -3.62
N VAL A 18 -66.35 5.54 -2.93
CA VAL A 18 -65.13 6.24 -2.49
C VAL A 18 -65.19 6.43 -0.98
N LYS A 19 -64.17 5.98 -0.27
CA LYS A 19 -64.11 6.00 1.19
C LYS A 19 -64.21 7.43 1.73
N GLY A 20 -65.25 7.69 2.52
CA GLY A 20 -65.50 8.99 3.14
C GLY A 20 -66.28 9.98 2.27
N CYS A 21 -66.72 9.58 1.07
CA CYS A 21 -67.64 10.37 0.25
C CYS A 21 -69.08 9.87 0.44
N GLU A 22 -69.96 10.71 0.99
CA GLU A 22 -71.38 10.41 1.19
C GLU A 22 -72.26 10.78 -0.02
N SER A 23 -71.67 11.41 -1.04
CA SER A 23 -72.40 11.81 -2.25
C SER A 23 -72.72 10.59 -3.10
N ALA A 24 -73.90 10.57 -3.73
CA ALA A 24 -74.23 9.54 -4.72
C ALA A 24 -73.34 9.70 -5.95
N LEU A 25 -72.62 8.63 -6.32
CA LEU A 25 -71.70 8.57 -7.47
C LEU A 25 -72.30 7.63 -8.52
N ASP A 26 -73.15 8.16 -9.38
CA ASP A 26 -73.84 7.34 -10.38
C ASP A 26 -72.97 7.19 -11.64
N VAL A 27 -72.36 6.01 -11.82
CA VAL A 27 -71.46 5.71 -12.95
C VAL A 27 -72.17 5.93 -14.28
N LEU A 28 -71.52 6.68 -15.16
CA LEU A 28 -71.96 7.00 -16.51
C LEU A 28 -71.22 6.15 -17.53
N ALA A 29 -69.90 6.08 -17.40
CA ALA A 29 -69.01 5.34 -18.27
C ALA A 29 -67.70 5.00 -17.54
N PHE A 30 -66.99 3.99 -17.99
CA PHE A 30 -65.59 3.82 -17.60
C PHE A 30 -64.77 3.20 -18.73
N GLU A 31 -63.47 3.49 -18.69
CA GLU A 31 -62.43 2.82 -19.46
C GLU A 31 -61.36 2.30 -18.50
N GLY A 32 -61.05 1.01 -18.60
CA GLY A 32 -60.10 0.32 -17.74
C GLY A 32 -58.98 -0.31 -18.55
N ASN A 33 -57.73 -0.05 -18.17
CA ASN A 33 -56.57 -0.75 -18.71
C ASN A 33 -55.95 -1.61 -17.62
N GLU A 34 -55.75 -2.89 -17.88
CA GLU A 34 -55.05 -3.82 -16.99
C GLU A 34 -54.02 -4.62 -17.79
N ALA A 35 -52.86 -4.91 -17.23
CA ALA A 35 -51.88 -5.80 -17.85
C ALA A 35 -50.98 -6.46 -16.80
N LEU A 36 -50.43 -7.62 -17.15
CA LEU A 36 -49.38 -8.25 -16.34
C LEU A 36 -48.18 -7.30 -16.21
N SER A 37 -47.67 -7.20 -14.99
CA SER A 37 -46.53 -6.35 -14.61
C SER A 37 -46.72 -4.85 -14.87
N LYS A 38 -47.97 -4.36 -14.99
CA LYS A 38 -48.27 -2.93 -15.06
C LYS A 38 -49.42 -2.57 -14.12
N PRO A 39 -49.34 -1.45 -13.37
CA PRO A 39 -50.47 -0.95 -12.61
C PRO A 39 -51.70 -0.74 -13.50
N PHE A 40 -52.86 -1.22 -13.07
CA PHE A 40 -54.09 -0.93 -13.79
C PHE A 40 -54.47 0.56 -13.67
N SER A 41 -55.30 1.03 -14.60
CA SER A 41 -55.87 2.38 -14.56
C SER A 41 -57.29 2.39 -15.09
N TYR A 42 -58.22 2.79 -14.23
CA TYR A 42 -59.63 2.96 -14.57
C TYR A 42 -60.01 4.43 -14.54
N ARG A 43 -60.40 5.00 -15.67
CA ARG A 43 -61.02 6.33 -15.72
C ARG A 43 -62.54 6.14 -15.68
N ILE A 44 -63.16 6.64 -14.62
CA ILE A 44 -64.57 6.40 -14.31
C ILE A 44 -65.30 7.74 -14.34
N GLU A 45 -66.22 7.90 -15.29
CA GLU A 45 -67.13 9.02 -15.39
C GLU A 45 -68.39 8.75 -14.58
N PHE A 46 -68.85 9.75 -13.82
CA PHE A 46 -70.05 9.62 -12.99
C PHE A 46 -70.78 10.95 -12.84
N THR A 47 -72.10 10.89 -12.63
CA THR A 47 -72.91 12.05 -12.29
C THR A 47 -73.26 12.07 -10.81
N SER A 48 -73.40 13.27 -10.26
CA SER A 48 -73.85 13.46 -8.87
C SER A 48 -74.72 14.71 -8.75
N GLY A 49 -75.78 14.61 -7.97
CA GLY A 49 -76.55 15.79 -7.53
C GLY A 49 -75.76 16.71 -6.59
N ASN A 50 -74.61 16.26 -6.07
CA ASN A 50 -73.71 17.13 -5.32
C ASN A 50 -72.78 17.91 -6.26
N HIS A 51 -73.04 19.21 -6.41
CA HIS A 51 -72.21 20.11 -7.23
C HIS A 51 -70.89 20.56 -6.59
N ALA A 52 -70.66 20.20 -5.33
CA ALA A 52 -69.55 20.67 -4.51
C ALA A 52 -68.59 19.53 -4.08
N ILE A 53 -68.50 18.45 -4.85
CA ILE A 53 -67.50 17.41 -4.61
C ILE A 53 -66.11 18.03 -4.85
N SER A 54 -65.29 18.08 -3.79
CA SER A 54 -63.96 18.66 -3.84
C SER A 54 -62.89 17.60 -4.10
N LYS A 55 -61.69 18.04 -4.52
CA LYS A 55 -60.55 17.14 -4.72
C LYS A 55 -60.13 16.43 -3.43
N GLU A 56 -60.28 17.06 -2.27
CA GLU A 56 -59.93 16.49 -0.96
C GLU A 56 -60.87 15.35 -0.54
N MET A 57 -62.11 15.35 -1.05
CA MET A 57 -63.07 14.25 -0.85
C MET A 57 -62.73 13.02 -1.69
N MET A 58 -61.92 13.19 -2.74
CA MET A 58 -61.67 12.16 -3.75
C MET A 58 -60.22 11.66 -3.76
N LEU A 59 -59.24 12.54 -3.98
CA LEU A 59 -57.84 12.16 -4.13
C LEU A 59 -57.28 11.44 -2.90
N MET A 60 -56.45 10.43 -3.13
CA MET A 60 -55.82 9.58 -2.11
C MET A 60 -56.81 8.82 -1.22
N LYS A 61 -58.09 8.75 -1.59
CA LYS A 61 -59.07 7.90 -0.92
C LYS A 61 -59.09 6.52 -1.55
N SER A 62 -59.22 5.49 -0.72
CA SER A 62 -59.54 4.15 -1.20
C SER A 62 -60.90 4.17 -1.90
N ALA A 63 -61.00 3.50 -3.03
CA ALA A 63 -62.22 3.42 -3.81
C ALA A 63 -62.37 2.04 -4.45
N SER A 64 -63.60 1.70 -4.81
CA SER A 64 -63.92 0.44 -5.48
C SER A 64 -64.92 0.66 -6.61
N LEU A 65 -64.63 0.06 -7.76
CA LEU A 65 -65.56 -0.11 -8.88
C LEU A 65 -66.08 -1.54 -8.86
N THR A 66 -67.39 -1.71 -8.65
CA THR A 66 -68.06 -3.01 -8.62
C THR A 66 -68.82 -3.22 -9.93
N LEU A 67 -68.39 -4.21 -10.70
CA LEU A 67 -69.11 -4.72 -11.86
C LEU A 67 -70.23 -5.64 -11.40
N GLN A 68 -71.48 -5.41 -11.83
CA GLN A 68 -72.63 -6.20 -11.38
C GLN A 68 -73.40 -6.77 -12.57
N ALA A 69 -74.03 -7.92 -12.36
CA ALA A 69 -74.88 -8.56 -13.35
C ALA A 69 -76.19 -7.77 -13.55
N PRO A 70 -76.87 -7.92 -14.71
CA PRO A 70 -78.24 -7.44 -14.89
C PRO A 70 -79.17 -7.98 -13.80
N VAL A 71 -80.17 -7.18 -13.42
CA VAL A 71 -81.12 -7.55 -12.36
C VAL A 71 -82.02 -8.69 -12.84
N ASP A 72 -81.93 -9.85 -12.17
CA ASP A 72 -82.81 -10.97 -12.45
C ASP A 72 -84.23 -10.66 -11.96
N ARG A 73 -85.23 -10.67 -12.85
CA ARG A 73 -86.63 -10.35 -12.51
C ARG A 73 -87.37 -11.61 -12.07
N GLY A 74 -87.15 -12.05 -10.83
CA GLY A 74 -87.93 -13.10 -10.16
C GLY A 74 -88.66 -12.58 -8.92
N TYR A 75 -89.99 -12.80 -8.82
CA TYR A 75 -90.79 -12.60 -7.60
C TYR A 75 -90.65 -11.23 -6.88
N GLY A 76 -90.51 -10.13 -7.62
CA GLY A 76 -90.59 -8.77 -7.06
C GLY A 76 -89.39 -8.32 -6.21
N ILE A 77 -88.31 -9.12 -6.14
CA ILE A 77 -87.07 -8.76 -5.45
C ILE A 77 -85.99 -8.48 -6.51
N LYS A 78 -85.48 -7.24 -6.55
CA LYS A 78 -84.33 -6.86 -7.39
C LYS A 78 -83.04 -7.20 -6.62
N ILE A 79 -82.38 -8.31 -6.93
CA ILE A 79 -81.04 -8.61 -6.39
C ILE A 79 -80.02 -8.39 -7.51
N GLN A 80 -79.19 -7.37 -7.36
CA GLN A 80 -78.08 -7.09 -8.28
C GLN A 80 -76.82 -7.75 -7.69
N GLN A 81 -76.31 -8.80 -8.33
CA GLN A 81 -75.18 -9.57 -7.81
C GLN A 81 -73.85 -8.94 -8.27
N PRO A 82 -72.89 -8.66 -7.36
CA PRO A 82 -71.55 -8.23 -7.74
C PRO A 82 -70.81 -9.39 -8.41
N VAL A 83 -70.20 -9.14 -9.57
CA VAL A 83 -69.51 -10.15 -10.40
C VAL A 83 -67.99 -9.98 -10.32
N ARG A 84 -67.50 -8.73 -10.30
CA ARG A 84 -66.08 -8.41 -10.06
C ARG A 84 -65.98 -7.07 -9.33
N VAL A 85 -65.03 -6.96 -8.40
CA VAL A 85 -64.73 -5.71 -7.70
C VAL A 85 -63.29 -5.32 -8.03
N ILE A 86 -63.09 -4.11 -8.52
CA ILE A 86 -61.78 -3.49 -8.67
C ILE A 86 -61.59 -2.56 -7.47
N GLN A 87 -60.50 -2.73 -6.73
CA GLN A 87 -60.17 -1.92 -5.55
C GLN A 87 -58.87 -1.18 -5.80
N GLY A 88 -58.76 0.03 -5.30
CA GLY A 88 -57.54 0.83 -5.43
C GLY A 88 -57.66 2.18 -4.73
N VAL A 89 -56.86 3.13 -5.18
CA VAL A 89 -56.81 4.51 -4.71
C VAL A 89 -57.14 5.48 -5.83
N VAL A 90 -57.85 6.55 -5.50
CA VAL A 90 -58.14 7.63 -6.45
C VAL A 90 -56.90 8.51 -6.64
N THR A 91 -56.33 8.52 -7.84
CA THR A 91 -55.12 9.28 -8.19
C THR A 91 -55.41 10.51 -9.04
N GLY A 92 -56.56 10.54 -9.72
CA GLY A 92 -57.03 11.64 -10.55
C GLY A 92 -58.48 12.00 -10.25
N PHE A 93 -58.82 13.28 -10.37
CA PHE A 93 -60.18 13.77 -10.20
C PHE A 93 -60.44 14.98 -11.10
N GLU A 94 -61.51 14.93 -11.86
CA GLU A 94 -61.90 15.90 -12.87
C GLU A 94 -63.35 16.33 -12.65
N ARG A 95 -63.65 17.61 -12.88
CA ARG A 95 -65.02 18.12 -13.01
C ARG A 95 -65.23 18.51 -14.46
N LEU A 96 -66.11 17.79 -15.16
CA LEU A 96 -66.26 17.88 -16.61
C LEU A 96 -67.33 18.90 -17.04
N GLY A 97 -68.43 18.99 -16.30
CA GLY A 97 -69.51 19.93 -16.61
C GLY A 97 -70.63 19.89 -15.59
N THR A 98 -71.45 20.93 -15.54
CA THR A 98 -72.55 21.04 -14.57
C THR A 98 -73.84 21.48 -15.26
N SER A 99 -74.92 20.76 -15.00
CA SER A 99 -76.28 21.17 -15.31
C SER A 99 -76.98 21.67 -14.04
N LYS A 100 -78.25 22.08 -14.15
CA LYS A 100 -79.05 22.46 -12.98
C LYS A 100 -79.29 21.28 -12.03
N ASP A 101 -79.38 20.07 -12.57
CA ASP A 101 -79.82 18.89 -11.84
C ASP A 101 -78.63 18.07 -11.32
N GLU A 102 -77.53 17.98 -12.08
CA GLU A 102 -76.37 17.16 -11.73
C GLU A 102 -75.04 17.78 -12.22
N THR A 103 -73.93 17.41 -11.59
CA THR A 103 -72.57 17.65 -12.10
C THR A 103 -71.96 16.35 -12.60
N HIS A 104 -71.31 16.42 -13.76
CA HIS A 104 -70.51 15.37 -14.35
C HIS A 104 -69.06 15.48 -13.88
N TYR A 105 -68.54 14.39 -13.31
CA TYR A 105 -67.17 14.25 -12.83
C TYR A 105 -66.51 13.02 -13.47
N ALA A 106 -65.19 12.98 -13.42
CA ALA A 106 -64.43 11.75 -13.64
C ALA A 106 -63.41 11.55 -12.52
N LEU A 107 -63.09 10.29 -12.22
CA LEU A 107 -61.95 9.96 -11.36
C LEU A 107 -61.07 8.88 -12.00
N THR A 108 -59.80 8.86 -11.62
CA THR A 108 -58.85 7.83 -12.01
C THR A 108 -58.58 6.92 -10.81
N LEU A 109 -58.90 5.63 -10.95
CA LEU A 109 -58.67 4.58 -9.97
C LEU A 109 -57.48 3.73 -10.39
N GLN A 110 -56.49 3.62 -9.51
CA GLN A 110 -55.24 2.86 -9.74
C GLN A 110 -54.90 2.04 -8.49
N PRO A 111 -54.07 0.98 -8.58
CA PRO A 111 -53.61 0.28 -7.38
C PRO A 111 -52.66 1.17 -6.57
N ARG A 112 -52.47 0.86 -5.28
CA ARG A 112 -51.52 1.58 -4.41
C ARG A 112 -50.10 1.58 -4.99
N LEU A 113 -49.72 0.51 -5.68
CA LEU A 113 -48.42 0.40 -6.35
C LEU A 113 -48.17 1.51 -7.38
N ALA A 114 -49.22 2.05 -8.02
CA ALA A 114 -49.06 3.12 -9.02
C ALA A 114 -48.50 4.42 -8.41
N LEU A 115 -48.74 4.67 -7.11
CA LEU A 115 -48.26 5.87 -6.42
C LEU A 115 -46.74 5.93 -6.29
N LEU A 116 -46.05 4.80 -6.47
CA LEU A 116 -44.59 4.71 -6.40
C LEU A 116 -43.91 5.42 -7.58
N ASP A 117 -44.65 5.80 -8.63
CA ASP A 117 -44.16 6.65 -9.71
C ASP A 117 -44.00 8.14 -9.30
N ARG A 118 -44.38 8.48 -8.06
CA ARG A 118 -44.27 9.84 -7.49
C ARG A 118 -43.06 10.03 -6.58
N SER A 119 -42.29 8.98 -6.29
CA SER A 119 -41.02 9.10 -5.57
C SER A 119 -39.85 9.21 -6.55
N HIS A 120 -38.67 9.66 -6.12
CA HIS A 120 -37.46 9.62 -6.95
C HIS A 120 -36.26 9.56 -6.02
N GLN A 121 -35.40 8.56 -6.20
CA GLN A 121 -34.38 8.24 -5.18
C GLN A 121 -33.03 7.88 -5.80
N ASN A 122 -31.99 8.10 -4.99
CA ASN A 122 -30.68 7.49 -5.17
C ASN A 122 -30.39 6.72 -3.88
N ALA A 123 -30.27 5.40 -3.96
CA ALA A 123 -30.14 4.54 -2.79
C ALA A 123 -29.29 3.31 -3.10
N ILE A 124 -28.67 2.76 -2.06
CA ILE A 124 -27.85 1.56 -2.13
C ILE A 124 -28.51 0.45 -1.31
N TYR A 125 -28.66 -0.73 -1.91
CA TYR A 125 -29.14 -1.93 -1.24
C TYR A 125 -28.00 -2.94 -1.20
N GLN A 126 -27.59 -3.35 0.00
CA GLN A 126 -26.45 -4.27 0.19
C GLN A 126 -26.91 -5.59 0.79
N ASP A 127 -26.35 -6.68 0.30
CA ASP A 127 -26.64 -8.04 0.76
C ASP A 127 -28.16 -8.29 0.83
N MET A 128 -28.87 -8.16 -0.30
CA MET A 128 -30.31 -8.44 -0.38
C MET A 128 -30.63 -9.10 -1.73
N SER A 129 -31.59 -10.03 -1.75
CA SER A 129 -32.13 -10.54 -3.01
C SER A 129 -33.13 -9.56 -3.62
N VAL A 130 -33.42 -9.67 -4.92
CA VAL A 130 -34.39 -8.81 -5.59
C VAL A 130 -35.76 -8.78 -4.86
N PRO A 131 -36.38 -9.92 -4.48
CA PRO A 131 -37.62 -9.90 -3.69
C PRO A 131 -37.49 -9.16 -2.35
N GLN A 132 -36.36 -9.29 -1.67
CA GLN A 132 -36.12 -8.60 -0.39
C GLN A 132 -35.96 -7.09 -0.56
N ILE A 133 -35.32 -6.64 -1.64
CA ILE A 133 -35.21 -5.22 -1.99
C ILE A 133 -36.61 -4.64 -2.24
N VAL A 134 -37.42 -5.33 -3.05
CA VAL A 134 -38.80 -4.91 -3.35
C VAL A 134 -39.62 -4.86 -2.07
N GLU A 135 -39.59 -5.91 -1.25
CA GLU A 135 -40.29 -5.94 0.04
C GLU A 135 -39.86 -4.78 0.96
N LYS A 136 -38.56 -4.50 1.06
CA LYS A 136 -38.02 -3.39 1.85
C LYS A 136 -38.61 -2.06 1.39
N ILE A 137 -38.62 -1.78 0.08
CA ILE A 137 -39.18 -0.54 -0.47
C ILE A 137 -40.68 -0.43 -0.16
N LEU A 138 -41.44 -1.49 -0.42
CA LEU A 138 -42.88 -1.51 -0.17
C LEU A 138 -43.20 -1.24 1.31
N ARG A 139 -42.48 -1.89 2.23
CA ARG A 139 -42.72 -1.76 3.68
C ARG A 139 -42.22 -0.45 4.26
N GLU A 140 -40.95 -0.13 4.06
CA GLU A 140 -40.28 0.95 4.80
C GLU A 140 -40.55 2.32 4.18
N ARG A 141 -40.64 2.41 2.85
CA ARG A 141 -40.80 3.69 2.15
C ARG A 141 -42.27 4.01 1.86
N HIS A 142 -43.09 2.99 1.56
CA HIS A 142 -44.48 3.16 1.13
C HIS A 142 -45.54 2.68 2.13
N ASN A 143 -45.12 2.19 3.30
CA ASN A 143 -46.02 1.70 4.36
C ASN A 143 -47.04 0.67 3.85
N MET A 144 -46.61 -0.21 2.95
CA MET A 144 -47.40 -1.37 2.52
C MET A 144 -47.13 -2.52 3.49
N HIS A 145 -48.20 -3.03 4.08
CA HIS A 145 -48.16 -4.13 5.05
C HIS A 145 -48.18 -5.48 4.34
N GLY A 146 -47.94 -6.57 5.08
CA GLY A 146 -47.87 -7.92 4.47
C GLY A 146 -49.17 -8.42 3.85
N GLN A 147 -50.29 -7.72 4.05
CA GLN A 147 -51.57 -7.98 3.41
C GLN A 147 -51.74 -7.24 2.07
N ASP A 148 -50.90 -6.24 1.78
CA ASP A 148 -50.98 -5.43 0.56
C ASP A 148 -50.21 -6.07 -0.62
N PHE A 149 -49.38 -7.09 -0.35
CA PHE A 149 -48.62 -7.81 -1.37
C PHE A 149 -48.32 -9.26 -0.98
N LEU A 150 -48.10 -10.12 -1.98
CA LEU A 150 -47.80 -11.54 -1.82
C LEU A 150 -46.67 -11.96 -2.77
N PHE A 151 -45.71 -12.74 -2.28
CA PHE A 151 -44.69 -13.40 -3.10
C PHE A 151 -45.02 -14.89 -3.25
N SER A 152 -45.45 -15.29 -4.45
CA SER A 152 -45.78 -16.67 -4.85
C SER A 152 -44.69 -17.22 -5.78
N LEU A 153 -43.44 -17.21 -5.29
CA LEU A 153 -42.25 -17.58 -6.06
C LEU A 153 -41.97 -19.08 -5.98
N SER A 154 -41.61 -19.69 -7.11
CA SER A 154 -41.18 -21.08 -7.22
C SER A 154 -39.68 -21.27 -7.02
N LYS A 155 -38.91 -20.18 -7.14
CA LYS A 155 -37.45 -20.18 -7.05
C LYS A 155 -36.96 -19.35 -5.85
N GLU A 156 -35.77 -19.68 -5.37
CA GLU A 156 -35.04 -18.90 -4.38
C GLU A 156 -34.01 -18.00 -5.08
N TYR A 157 -34.08 -16.70 -4.83
CA TYR A 157 -33.22 -15.71 -5.49
C TYR A 157 -31.99 -15.39 -4.63
N PRO A 158 -30.78 -15.35 -5.21
CA PRO A 158 -29.57 -15.10 -4.47
C PRO A 158 -29.53 -13.66 -3.94
N ARG A 159 -28.74 -13.45 -2.88
CA ARG A 159 -28.46 -12.12 -2.35
C ARG A 159 -27.39 -11.46 -3.21
N ARG A 160 -27.64 -10.22 -3.64
CA ARG A 160 -26.68 -9.41 -4.38
C ARG A 160 -25.80 -8.64 -3.39
N GLU A 161 -24.49 -8.58 -3.64
CA GLU A 161 -23.55 -7.84 -2.78
C GLU A 161 -23.96 -6.37 -2.67
N GLN A 162 -24.33 -5.76 -3.81
CA GLN A 162 -24.88 -4.42 -3.87
C GLN A 162 -25.78 -4.24 -5.11
N VAL A 163 -26.84 -3.46 -4.96
CA VAL A 163 -27.69 -2.92 -6.04
C VAL A 163 -27.90 -1.44 -5.82
N MET A 164 -27.74 -0.62 -6.86
CA MET A 164 -28.01 0.81 -6.81
C MET A 164 -29.35 1.16 -7.50
N GLN A 165 -30.17 1.94 -6.80
CA GLN A 165 -31.23 2.75 -7.41
C GLN A 165 -30.63 4.12 -7.71
N TYR A 166 -30.64 4.58 -8.96
CA TYR A 166 -30.04 5.86 -9.33
C TYR A 166 -30.85 6.61 -10.37
N GLY A 167 -31.35 7.78 -10.00
CA GLY A 167 -32.06 8.66 -10.93
C GLY A 167 -33.41 8.11 -11.40
N GLU A 168 -34.06 7.27 -10.58
CA GLU A 168 -35.30 6.59 -10.94
C GLU A 168 -36.30 6.60 -9.78
N ASP A 169 -37.60 6.55 -10.11
CA ASP A 169 -38.66 6.34 -9.12
C ASP A 169 -38.77 4.88 -8.69
N ASP A 170 -39.51 4.65 -7.59
CA ASP A 170 -39.55 3.33 -6.98
C ASP A 170 -40.32 2.32 -7.83
N LEU A 171 -41.32 2.77 -8.59
CA LEU A 171 -42.08 1.89 -9.48
C LEU A 171 -41.20 1.42 -10.63
N HIS A 172 -40.46 2.33 -11.27
CA HIS A 172 -39.52 1.99 -12.34
C HIS A 172 -38.39 1.09 -11.82
N PHE A 173 -37.83 1.38 -10.65
CA PHE A 173 -36.80 0.52 -10.04
C PHE A 173 -37.31 -0.90 -9.78
N ILE A 174 -38.46 -1.03 -9.12
CA ILE A 174 -39.08 -2.32 -8.80
C ILE A 174 -39.40 -3.09 -10.09
N THR A 175 -40.09 -2.46 -11.04
CA THR A 175 -40.49 -3.11 -12.29
C THR A 175 -39.28 -3.53 -13.13
N ARG A 176 -38.21 -2.72 -13.15
CA ARG A 176 -36.94 -3.05 -13.79
C ARG A 176 -36.27 -4.26 -13.15
N LEU A 177 -36.10 -4.27 -11.83
CA LEU A 177 -35.46 -5.38 -11.11
C LEU A 177 -36.26 -6.69 -11.24
N LEU A 178 -37.58 -6.63 -11.06
CA LEU A 178 -38.45 -7.80 -11.25
C LEU A 178 -38.39 -8.29 -12.69
N GLY A 179 -38.44 -7.36 -13.65
CA GLY A 179 -38.22 -7.58 -15.07
C GLY A 179 -36.95 -8.36 -15.32
N GLU A 180 -35.81 -7.85 -14.85
CA GLU A 180 -34.46 -8.41 -15.01
C GLU A 180 -34.40 -9.89 -14.64
N VAL A 181 -34.94 -10.24 -13.46
CA VAL A 181 -34.94 -11.62 -12.93
C VAL A 181 -36.20 -12.43 -13.30
N GLY A 182 -37.03 -11.92 -14.20
CA GLY A 182 -38.17 -12.64 -14.78
C GLY A 182 -39.37 -12.82 -13.87
N ILE A 183 -39.45 -12.07 -12.76
CA ILE A 183 -40.63 -12.03 -11.89
C ILE A 183 -41.66 -11.09 -12.52
N TRP A 184 -42.88 -11.57 -12.69
CA TRP A 184 -44.03 -10.77 -13.11
C TRP A 184 -45.00 -10.59 -11.95
N PHE A 185 -45.93 -9.65 -12.08
CA PHE A 185 -46.96 -9.45 -11.06
C PHE A 185 -48.35 -9.21 -11.66
N ARG A 186 -49.37 -9.47 -10.85
CA ARG A 186 -50.77 -9.15 -11.14
C ARG A 186 -51.43 -8.53 -9.90
N PHE A 187 -52.62 -7.96 -10.07
CA PHE A 187 -53.41 -7.42 -8.97
C PHE A 187 -54.59 -8.33 -8.67
N THR A 188 -54.72 -8.69 -7.40
CA THR A 188 -55.86 -9.40 -6.83
C THR A 188 -56.52 -8.53 -5.77
N ILE A 189 -57.60 -9.01 -5.14
CA ILE A 189 -58.31 -8.28 -4.08
C ILE A 189 -58.42 -9.15 -2.83
N ASP A 190 -58.25 -8.55 -1.65
CA ASP A 190 -58.73 -9.17 -0.41
C ASP A 190 -60.11 -8.58 -0.07
N THR A 191 -61.16 -9.34 -0.35
CA THR A 191 -62.55 -8.92 -0.13
C THR A 191 -62.92 -8.71 1.34
N ARG A 192 -62.13 -9.23 2.29
CA ARG A 192 -62.37 -9.03 3.74
C ARG A 192 -61.84 -7.67 4.19
N LEU A 193 -60.70 -7.26 3.64
CA LEU A 193 -60.01 -6.02 3.99
C LEU A 193 -60.38 -4.86 3.06
N ASN A 194 -60.97 -5.16 1.90
CA ASN A 194 -61.27 -4.21 0.83
C ASN A 194 -60.04 -3.43 0.35
N ILE A 195 -58.96 -4.16 0.07
CA ILE A 195 -57.69 -3.64 -0.47
C ILE A 195 -57.29 -4.35 -1.76
N ASP A 196 -56.58 -3.63 -2.62
CA ASP A 196 -55.79 -4.23 -3.69
C ASP A 196 -54.57 -4.96 -3.13
N VAL A 197 -54.25 -6.11 -3.72
CA VAL A 197 -53.08 -6.93 -3.37
C VAL A 197 -52.26 -7.16 -4.62
N VAL A 198 -50.97 -6.80 -4.60
CA VAL A 198 -50.05 -7.16 -5.68
C VAL A 198 -49.45 -8.55 -5.43
N GLU A 199 -49.65 -9.48 -6.36
CA GLU A 199 -49.09 -10.83 -6.30
C GLU A 199 -47.92 -10.95 -7.27
N PHE A 200 -46.73 -11.26 -6.75
CA PHE A 200 -45.49 -11.47 -7.49
C PHE A 200 -45.26 -12.97 -7.75
N CYS A 201 -45.04 -13.34 -9.02
CA CYS A 201 -44.88 -14.72 -9.48
C CYS A 201 -43.69 -14.84 -10.45
N ASP A 202 -43.02 -15.99 -10.47
CA ASP A 202 -41.85 -16.25 -11.34
C ASP A 202 -42.08 -17.41 -12.32
N GLY A 203 -43.31 -17.87 -12.48
CA GLY A 203 -43.64 -19.02 -13.32
C GLY A 203 -45.13 -19.23 -13.47
N GLN A 204 -45.50 -20.30 -14.16
CA GLN A 204 -46.89 -20.64 -14.50
C GLN A 204 -47.76 -20.98 -13.28
N GLN A 205 -47.15 -21.24 -12.12
CA GLN A 205 -47.89 -21.47 -10.87
C GLN A 205 -48.76 -20.27 -10.48
N GLY A 206 -48.39 -19.06 -10.93
CA GLY A 206 -49.16 -17.85 -10.69
C GLY A 206 -50.39 -17.70 -11.61
N TYR A 207 -50.54 -18.54 -12.64
CA TYR A 207 -51.68 -18.44 -13.55
C TYR A 207 -52.96 -18.98 -12.91
N GLU A 208 -54.02 -18.22 -13.04
CA GLU A 208 -55.34 -18.62 -12.55
C GLU A 208 -56.06 -19.46 -13.59
N LYS A 209 -56.35 -20.71 -13.26
CA LYS A 209 -56.96 -21.69 -14.16
C LYS A 209 -58.45 -21.84 -13.87
N GLY A 210 -59.21 -22.21 -14.89
CA GLY A 210 -60.61 -22.66 -14.73
C GLY A 210 -61.65 -21.87 -15.51
N LEU A 211 -61.26 -20.83 -16.25
CA LEU A 211 -62.18 -20.07 -17.09
C LEU A 211 -62.32 -20.72 -18.47
N THR A 212 -63.53 -21.20 -18.79
CA THR A 212 -63.89 -21.71 -20.11
C THR A 212 -65.10 -20.94 -20.61
N LEU A 213 -64.99 -20.30 -21.79
CA LEU A 213 -66.06 -19.49 -22.37
C LEU A 213 -66.44 -20.01 -23.76
N PRO A 214 -67.72 -19.98 -24.14
CA PRO A 214 -68.14 -20.30 -25.50
C PRO A 214 -67.78 -19.18 -26.48
N SER A 215 -67.52 -19.55 -27.73
CA SER A 215 -67.43 -18.63 -28.85
C SER A 215 -68.82 -18.31 -29.38
N VAL A 216 -69.32 -17.10 -29.11
CA VAL A 216 -70.63 -16.64 -29.58
C VAL A 216 -70.48 -15.22 -30.11
N PRO A 217 -70.59 -14.99 -31.43
CA PRO A 217 -70.59 -13.64 -31.98
C PRO A 217 -71.84 -12.87 -31.52
N PRO A 218 -71.72 -11.57 -31.19
CA PRO A 218 -72.86 -10.70 -30.90
C PRO A 218 -73.59 -10.35 -32.21
N SER A 219 -74.23 -11.34 -32.85
CA SER A 219 -75.21 -11.10 -33.90
C SER A 219 -76.57 -10.88 -33.24
N GLY A 220 -77.27 -9.82 -33.63
CA GLY A 220 -78.33 -9.13 -32.86
C GLY A 220 -79.62 -9.89 -32.53
N GLN A 221 -79.60 -11.23 -32.40
CA GLN A 221 -80.72 -11.98 -31.85
C GLN A 221 -80.44 -12.79 -30.58
N HIS A 222 -79.22 -13.26 -30.25
CA HIS A 222 -79.00 -13.97 -28.97
C HIS A 222 -77.53 -13.98 -28.52
N SER A 223 -77.20 -13.25 -27.45
CA SER A 223 -76.39 -13.86 -26.39
C SER A 223 -77.40 -14.60 -25.51
N GLU A 224 -77.33 -15.92 -25.36
CA GLU A 224 -78.29 -16.70 -24.56
C GLU A 224 -78.15 -16.44 -23.04
N GLY A 225 -77.82 -15.21 -22.63
CA GLY A 225 -77.49 -14.82 -21.27
C GLY A 225 -76.14 -15.37 -20.77
N VAL A 226 -75.28 -15.85 -21.68
CA VAL A 226 -73.97 -16.44 -21.34
C VAL A 226 -72.84 -15.52 -21.81
N ASP A 227 -71.84 -15.34 -20.95
CA ASP A 227 -70.60 -14.65 -21.30
C ASP A 227 -69.84 -15.40 -22.38
N SER A 228 -69.33 -14.68 -23.38
CA SER A 228 -68.76 -15.30 -24.58
C SER A 228 -67.53 -14.57 -25.10
N VAL A 229 -66.83 -15.20 -26.03
CA VAL A 229 -65.64 -14.67 -26.71
C VAL A 229 -65.90 -14.58 -28.21
N TRP A 230 -65.44 -13.53 -28.86
CA TRP A 230 -65.53 -13.36 -30.32
C TRP A 230 -64.36 -12.50 -30.83
N GLY A 231 -64.27 -12.33 -32.16
CA GLY A 231 -63.21 -11.51 -32.78
C GLY A 231 -61.80 -12.04 -32.52
N MET A 232 -61.65 -13.36 -32.42
CA MET A 232 -60.37 -14.03 -32.14
C MET A 232 -59.39 -13.87 -33.30
N GLU A 233 -58.23 -13.30 -33.01
CA GLU A 233 -57.08 -13.14 -33.89
C GLU A 233 -55.87 -13.86 -33.30
N SER A 234 -55.07 -14.53 -34.14
CA SER A 234 -53.74 -15.03 -33.80
C SER A 234 -52.71 -14.50 -34.79
N ARG A 235 -51.60 -13.96 -34.27
CA ARG A 235 -50.50 -13.40 -35.06
C ARG A 235 -49.22 -14.14 -34.71
N HIS A 236 -48.43 -14.47 -35.73
CA HIS A 236 -47.19 -15.22 -35.57
C HIS A 236 -46.01 -14.46 -36.16
N ASN A 237 -44.90 -14.40 -35.43
CA ASN A 237 -43.65 -13.77 -35.85
C ASN A 237 -42.47 -14.73 -35.69
N VAL A 238 -41.49 -14.64 -36.59
CA VAL A 238 -40.20 -15.31 -36.38
C VAL A 238 -39.45 -14.56 -35.28
N VAL A 239 -39.00 -15.29 -34.27
CA VAL A 239 -38.22 -14.77 -33.14
C VAL A 239 -36.88 -15.49 -33.02
N GLN A 240 -36.05 -14.99 -32.11
CA GLN A 240 -34.71 -15.50 -31.83
C GLN A 240 -34.78 -16.98 -31.44
N LYS A 241 -33.93 -17.81 -32.06
CA LYS A 241 -33.89 -19.26 -31.81
C LYS A 241 -33.25 -19.63 -30.49
N GLN A 242 -32.28 -18.83 -30.05
CA GLN A 242 -31.53 -19.07 -28.83
C GLN A 242 -30.92 -17.77 -28.34
N VAL A 243 -30.50 -17.77 -27.08
CA VAL A 243 -29.79 -16.65 -26.45
C VAL A 243 -28.44 -17.13 -25.95
N SER A 244 -27.41 -16.35 -26.24
CA SER A 244 -26.04 -16.56 -25.76
C SER A 244 -25.64 -15.42 -24.82
N THR A 245 -25.13 -15.74 -23.64
CA THR A 245 -24.65 -14.74 -22.65
C THR A 245 -23.16 -14.91 -22.41
N ARG A 246 -22.47 -13.80 -22.14
CA ARG A 246 -21.07 -13.79 -21.70
C ARG A 246 -20.84 -12.68 -20.69
N ASP A 247 -19.99 -12.94 -19.70
CA ASP A 247 -19.58 -11.92 -18.73
C ASP A 247 -18.07 -12.00 -18.43
N TYR A 248 -17.58 -11.07 -17.63
CA TYR A 248 -16.25 -11.07 -17.04
C TYR A 248 -16.33 -10.82 -15.53
N ASN A 249 -16.03 -11.85 -14.74
CA ASN A 249 -15.91 -11.73 -13.29
C ASN A 249 -14.44 -11.57 -12.91
N TYR A 250 -14.02 -10.36 -12.53
CA TYR A 250 -12.63 -10.11 -12.15
C TYR A 250 -12.16 -10.92 -10.93
N ARG A 251 -13.08 -11.39 -10.07
CA ARG A 251 -12.76 -12.24 -8.90
C ARG A 251 -12.34 -13.65 -9.32
N GLN A 252 -12.80 -14.10 -10.48
CA GLN A 252 -12.52 -15.41 -11.09
C GLN A 252 -12.19 -15.21 -12.57
N ALA A 253 -11.16 -14.42 -12.85
CA ALA A 253 -10.89 -13.85 -14.18
C ALA A 253 -10.63 -14.89 -15.30
N THR A 254 -10.30 -16.13 -14.95
CA THR A 254 -10.01 -17.22 -15.90
C THR A 254 -11.20 -18.12 -16.22
N ASP A 255 -12.31 -17.98 -15.48
CA ASP A 255 -13.44 -18.88 -15.64
C ASP A 255 -14.21 -18.57 -16.94
N ASP A 256 -14.66 -19.62 -17.64
CA ASP A 256 -15.46 -19.47 -18.85
C ASP A 256 -16.91 -19.09 -18.48
N MET A 257 -17.20 -17.79 -18.59
CA MET A 257 -18.51 -17.23 -18.29
C MET A 257 -19.48 -17.28 -19.47
N ASN A 258 -19.31 -18.19 -20.43
CA ASN A 258 -20.23 -18.31 -21.57
C ASN A 258 -21.41 -19.24 -21.25
N SER A 259 -22.60 -18.91 -21.75
CA SER A 259 -23.78 -19.78 -21.68
C SER A 259 -24.65 -19.59 -22.91
N ARG A 260 -25.39 -20.64 -23.30
CA ARG A 260 -26.28 -20.62 -24.46
C ARG A 260 -27.50 -21.48 -24.22
N VAL A 261 -28.69 -20.92 -24.42
CA VAL A 261 -29.96 -21.59 -24.10
C VAL A 261 -30.97 -21.48 -25.24
N ASP A 262 -31.57 -22.63 -25.56
CA ASP A 262 -32.79 -22.76 -26.36
C ASP A 262 -33.90 -23.37 -25.48
N ALA A 263 -34.91 -22.57 -25.13
CA ALA A 263 -36.02 -22.98 -24.28
C ALA A 263 -37.01 -23.91 -24.99
N THR A 264 -37.08 -23.83 -26.33
CA THR A 264 -37.98 -24.63 -27.17
C THR A 264 -37.42 -26.02 -27.50
N ARG A 265 -36.10 -26.19 -27.37
CA ARG A 265 -35.36 -27.41 -27.69
C ARG A 265 -35.48 -27.80 -29.17
N GLY A 266 -35.36 -26.82 -30.07
CA GLY A 266 -35.29 -27.05 -31.50
C GLY A 266 -36.57 -26.74 -32.28
N ASP A 267 -37.34 -25.73 -31.87
CA ASP A 267 -38.42 -25.19 -32.71
C ASP A 267 -37.85 -24.77 -34.09
N THR A 268 -38.54 -25.21 -35.14
CA THR A 268 -38.15 -24.96 -36.54
C THR A 268 -38.62 -23.61 -37.06
N THR A 269 -39.47 -22.90 -36.31
CA THR A 269 -40.06 -21.62 -36.68
C THR A 269 -39.30 -20.40 -36.13
N THR A 270 -38.18 -20.63 -35.43
CA THR A 270 -37.30 -19.58 -34.87
C THR A 270 -35.97 -19.48 -35.65
N TYR A 271 -35.31 -18.33 -35.59
CA TYR A 271 -34.03 -18.11 -36.29
C TYR A 271 -33.10 -17.15 -35.54
N GLY A 272 -31.78 -17.32 -35.73
CA GLY A 272 -30.75 -16.42 -35.20
C GLY A 272 -30.36 -16.67 -33.75
N ASP A 273 -29.26 -16.04 -33.33
CA ASP A 273 -28.72 -16.08 -31.97
C ASP A 273 -28.70 -14.66 -31.40
N ALA A 274 -29.34 -14.47 -30.24
CA ALA A 274 -29.29 -13.22 -29.50
C ALA A 274 -28.11 -13.26 -28.53
N TYR A 275 -27.02 -12.59 -28.88
CA TYR A 275 -25.84 -12.50 -28.04
C TYR A 275 -25.89 -11.29 -27.11
N HIS A 276 -25.63 -11.51 -25.83
CA HIS A 276 -25.59 -10.48 -24.79
C HIS A 276 -24.32 -10.59 -23.96
N TYR A 277 -23.79 -9.43 -23.56
CA TYR A 277 -22.58 -9.31 -22.77
C TYR A 277 -22.82 -8.47 -21.51
N ALA A 278 -22.15 -8.83 -20.41
CA ALA A 278 -22.12 -8.09 -19.14
C ALA A 278 -23.47 -8.00 -18.38
N ASP A 279 -24.11 -9.16 -18.17
CA ASP A 279 -25.35 -9.29 -17.38
C ASP A 279 -25.13 -9.36 -15.85
N ASN A 280 -23.90 -9.16 -15.39
CA ASN A 280 -23.45 -9.13 -14.01
C ASN A 280 -23.71 -10.42 -13.20
N TYR A 281 -23.73 -11.59 -13.86
CA TYR A 281 -23.78 -12.88 -13.14
C TYR A 281 -22.41 -13.32 -12.66
N LEU A 282 -22.38 -14.00 -11.50
CA LEU A 282 -21.14 -14.48 -10.89
C LEU A 282 -20.75 -15.90 -11.35
N THR A 283 -21.70 -16.67 -11.89
CA THR A 283 -21.47 -18.03 -12.36
C THR A 283 -22.25 -18.31 -13.65
N PRO A 284 -21.73 -19.16 -14.56
CA PRO A 284 -22.36 -19.39 -15.85
C PRO A 284 -23.65 -20.22 -15.71
N GLY A 285 -23.73 -21.13 -14.73
CA GLY A 285 -24.86 -22.06 -14.60
C GLY A 285 -24.86 -23.17 -15.66
N SER A 286 -25.76 -24.14 -15.51
CA SER A 286 -25.91 -25.24 -16.46
C SER A 286 -26.92 -24.86 -17.55
N PRO A 287 -26.53 -24.85 -18.84
CA PRO A 287 -27.45 -24.61 -19.94
C PRO A 287 -28.38 -25.80 -20.25
N TYR A 288 -28.09 -26.97 -19.66
CA TYR A 288 -28.87 -28.20 -19.87
C TYR A 288 -30.05 -28.32 -18.90
N ASP A 289 -30.05 -27.54 -17.82
CA ASP A 289 -31.10 -27.56 -16.82
C ASP A 289 -32.36 -26.94 -17.41
N ARG A 290 -33.51 -27.59 -17.19
CA ARG A 290 -34.80 -27.04 -17.63
C ARG A 290 -35.07 -25.70 -16.93
N ASP A 291 -34.72 -25.61 -15.65
CA ASP A 291 -34.89 -24.44 -14.81
C ASP A 291 -33.53 -24.09 -14.19
N PRO A 292 -32.67 -23.32 -14.90
CA PRO A 292 -31.37 -22.93 -14.39
C PRO A 292 -31.49 -22.14 -13.08
N ALA A 293 -30.48 -22.28 -12.21
CA ALA A 293 -30.41 -21.55 -10.94
C ALA A 293 -30.50 -20.02 -11.17
N PRO A 294 -31.31 -19.28 -10.39
CA PRO A 294 -31.50 -17.85 -10.58
C PRO A 294 -30.20 -17.04 -10.64
N GLU A 295 -30.20 -16.03 -11.51
CA GLU A 295 -29.09 -15.08 -11.73
C GLU A 295 -27.75 -15.70 -12.20
N THR A 296 -27.80 -16.90 -12.78
CA THR A 296 -26.69 -17.47 -13.57
C THR A 296 -26.75 -17.01 -15.03
N GLY A 297 -25.65 -17.17 -15.78
CA GLY A 297 -25.65 -16.89 -17.23
C GLY A 297 -26.73 -17.65 -17.99
N ALA A 298 -26.87 -18.96 -17.74
CA ALA A 298 -27.93 -19.80 -18.30
C ALA A 298 -29.34 -19.32 -17.90
N PHE A 299 -29.53 -18.80 -16.69
CA PHE A 299 -30.79 -18.23 -16.26
C PHE A 299 -31.16 -16.97 -17.03
N TYR A 300 -30.25 -16.01 -17.16
CA TYR A 300 -30.51 -14.79 -17.94
C TYR A 300 -30.76 -15.10 -19.42
N ALA A 301 -29.98 -16.04 -19.99
CA ALA A 301 -30.22 -16.54 -21.34
C ALA A 301 -31.63 -17.14 -21.48
N ARG A 302 -32.06 -17.96 -20.52
CA ARG A 302 -33.40 -18.56 -20.50
C ARG A 302 -34.50 -17.50 -20.44
N ILE A 303 -34.46 -16.60 -19.45
CA ILE A 303 -35.51 -15.58 -19.27
C ILE A 303 -35.63 -14.68 -20.51
N ARG A 304 -34.52 -14.27 -21.13
CA ARG A 304 -34.56 -13.49 -22.37
C ARG A 304 -35.14 -14.27 -23.54
N HIS A 305 -34.81 -15.55 -23.67
CA HIS A 305 -35.39 -16.38 -24.71
C HIS A 305 -36.91 -16.52 -24.52
N GLU A 306 -37.38 -16.73 -23.30
CA GLU A 306 -38.81 -16.76 -23.00
C GLU A 306 -39.51 -15.43 -23.36
N ARG A 307 -38.87 -14.27 -23.16
CA ARG A 307 -39.41 -12.98 -23.63
C ARG A 307 -39.56 -12.93 -25.15
N TYR A 308 -38.56 -13.38 -25.91
CA TYR A 308 -38.66 -13.46 -27.37
C TYR A 308 -39.80 -14.40 -27.78
N LEU A 309 -39.95 -15.56 -27.14
CA LEU A 309 -41.03 -16.52 -27.41
C LEU A 309 -42.42 -15.95 -27.11
N ASN A 310 -42.57 -15.07 -26.12
CA ASN A 310 -43.84 -14.35 -25.88
C ASN A 310 -44.25 -13.44 -27.06
N GLY A 311 -43.31 -13.05 -27.92
CA GLY A 311 -43.57 -12.31 -29.16
C GLY A 311 -43.80 -13.20 -30.39
N GLN A 312 -43.59 -14.52 -30.27
CA GLN A 312 -43.70 -15.48 -31.38
C GLN A 312 -45.15 -15.71 -31.77
N THR A 313 -46.03 -15.92 -30.79
CA THR A 313 -47.48 -16.06 -31.02
C THR A 313 -48.23 -15.14 -30.07
N GLN A 314 -48.98 -14.20 -30.63
CA GLN A 314 -49.80 -13.24 -29.88
C GLN A 314 -51.25 -13.39 -30.29
N THR A 315 -52.16 -13.35 -29.32
CA THR A 315 -53.58 -13.48 -29.55
C THR A 315 -54.32 -12.21 -29.14
N ARG A 316 -55.42 -11.92 -29.81
CA ARG A 316 -56.34 -10.84 -29.44
C ARG A 316 -57.78 -11.32 -29.60
N ALA A 317 -58.65 -10.99 -28.67
CA ALA A 317 -60.08 -11.25 -28.80
C ALA A 317 -60.91 -10.29 -27.95
N ILE A 318 -62.23 -10.40 -28.10
CA ILE A 318 -63.22 -9.61 -27.39
C ILE A 318 -64.06 -10.54 -26.52
N THR A 319 -64.40 -10.12 -25.30
CA THR A 319 -65.32 -10.86 -24.43
C THR A 319 -66.27 -9.94 -23.68
N SER A 320 -67.44 -10.46 -23.31
CA SER A 320 -68.37 -9.83 -22.37
C SER A 320 -68.10 -10.20 -20.92
N CYS A 321 -67.18 -11.14 -20.65
CA CYS A 321 -66.95 -11.71 -19.33
C CYS A 321 -66.32 -10.69 -18.36
N PRO A 322 -67.03 -10.24 -17.31
CA PRO A 322 -66.51 -9.23 -16.39
C PRO A 322 -65.50 -9.79 -15.39
N THR A 323 -65.38 -11.11 -15.25
CA THR A 323 -64.41 -11.75 -14.34
C THR A 323 -63.02 -11.91 -14.94
N LEU A 324 -62.86 -11.72 -16.27
CA LEU A 324 -61.57 -11.83 -16.94
C LEU A 324 -60.56 -10.85 -16.32
N SER A 325 -59.32 -11.30 -16.09
CA SER A 325 -58.22 -10.48 -15.59
C SER A 325 -56.86 -10.95 -16.11
N PRO A 326 -55.83 -10.08 -16.18
CA PRO A 326 -54.50 -10.50 -16.56
C PRO A 326 -53.93 -11.58 -15.64
N GLY A 327 -53.31 -12.61 -16.21
CA GLY A 327 -52.82 -13.80 -15.51
C GLY A 327 -53.82 -14.95 -15.43
N MET A 328 -55.04 -14.80 -15.93
CA MET A 328 -55.98 -15.92 -16.11
C MET A 328 -55.67 -16.73 -17.37
N LEU A 329 -55.87 -18.04 -17.29
CA LEU A 329 -55.88 -18.97 -18.41
C LEU A 329 -57.31 -19.16 -18.91
N LEU A 330 -57.57 -18.69 -20.13
CA LEU A 330 -58.86 -18.80 -20.81
C LEU A 330 -58.81 -19.91 -21.87
N LYS A 331 -59.78 -20.83 -21.82
CA LYS A 331 -60.07 -21.76 -22.91
C LYS A 331 -61.37 -21.35 -23.60
N VAL A 332 -61.35 -21.33 -24.93
CA VAL A 332 -62.55 -21.03 -25.71
C VAL A 332 -63.08 -22.31 -26.33
N VAL A 333 -64.38 -22.56 -26.17
CA VAL A 333 -65.07 -23.70 -26.77
C VAL A 333 -66.02 -23.23 -27.86
N GLY A 334 -66.08 -23.95 -28.98
CA GLY A 334 -66.89 -23.55 -30.12
C GLY A 334 -66.66 -24.45 -31.32
N GLY A 335 -67.08 -23.97 -32.49
CA GLY A 335 -66.91 -24.64 -33.77
C GLY A 335 -65.59 -24.29 -34.46
N TYR A 336 -65.64 -24.21 -35.79
CA TYR A 336 -64.48 -23.92 -36.64
C TYR A 336 -63.96 -22.48 -36.52
N GLU A 337 -64.74 -21.59 -35.91
CA GLU A 337 -64.42 -20.18 -35.69
C GLU A 337 -63.42 -19.95 -34.55
N VAL A 338 -63.22 -20.94 -33.67
CA VAL A 338 -62.23 -20.88 -32.59
C VAL A 338 -60.87 -21.25 -33.15
N ALA A 339 -59.93 -20.30 -33.17
CA ALA A 339 -58.55 -20.60 -33.54
C ALA A 339 -57.92 -21.58 -32.53
N ASP A 340 -57.12 -22.53 -33.04
CA ASP A 340 -56.56 -23.66 -32.26
C ASP A 340 -55.84 -23.20 -30.97
N VAL A 341 -55.13 -22.07 -31.03
CA VAL A 341 -54.46 -21.46 -29.87
C VAL A 341 -55.44 -21.15 -28.72
N PHE A 342 -56.63 -20.64 -29.02
CA PHE A 342 -57.67 -20.35 -28.01
C PHE A 342 -58.34 -21.62 -27.47
N ALA A 343 -58.46 -22.66 -28.30
CA ALA A 343 -58.99 -23.95 -27.86
C ALA A 343 -58.03 -24.68 -26.90
N GLN A 344 -56.73 -24.57 -27.15
CA GLN A 344 -55.67 -25.14 -26.30
C GLN A 344 -55.52 -24.35 -24.99
N GLY A 345 -55.61 -23.02 -25.08
CA GLY A 345 -55.65 -22.10 -23.94
C GLY A 345 -54.75 -20.88 -24.17
N VAL A 346 -55.25 -19.72 -23.76
CA VAL A 346 -54.52 -18.44 -23.82
C VAL A 346 -54.40 -17.83 -22.44
N VAL A 347 -53.20 -17.38 -22.09
CA VAL A 347 -52.94 -16.59 -20.88
C VAL A 347 -53.21 -15.13 -21.22
N ILE A 348 -54.08 -14.49 -20.46
CA ILE A 348 -54.40 -13.06 -20.63
C ILE A 348 -53.22 -12.23 -20.15
N THR A 349 -52.63 -11.43 -21.03
CA THR A 349 -51.47 -10.58 -20.70
C THR A 349 -51.85 -9.11 -20.55
N ALA A 350 -52.86 -8.65 -21.28
CA ALA A 350 -53.41 -7.30 -21.17
C ALA A 350 -54.90 -7.28 -21.54
N MET A 351 -55.62 -6.28 -21.03
CA MET A 351 -57.01 -6.05 -21.37
C MET A 351 -57.39 -4.57 -21.28
N HIS A 352 -58.33 -4.18 -22.13
CA HIS A 352 -59.03 -2.91 -22.13
C HIS A 352 -60.52 -3.15 -21.94
N SER A 353 -61.04 -2.81 -20.76
CA SER A 353 -62.46 -2.90 -20.42
C SER A 353 -63.14 -1.55 -20.66
N HIS A 354 -64.39 -1.59 -21.12
CA HIS A 354 -65.24 -0.41 -21.25
C HIS A 354 -66.68 -0.77 -20.91
N ALA A 355 -67.41 0.22 -20.39
CA ALA A 355 -68.87 0.17 -20.30
C ALA A 355 -69.41 1.59 -20.27
N ARG A 356 -70.62 1.78 -20.80
CA ARG A 356 -71.35 3.04 -20.73
C ARG A 356 -72.83 2.76 -20.45
N ARG A 357 -73.61 3.78 -20.11
CA ARG A 357 -75.07 3.59 -20.00
C ARG A 357 -75.74 3.29 -21.35
N ASP A 358 -75.12 3.72 -22.43
CA ASP A 358 -75.57 3.54 -23.81
C ASP A 358 -74.84 2.41 -24.56
N GLU A 359 -73.96 1.67 -23.87
CA GLU A 359 -73.13 0.61 -24.47
C GLU A 359 -72.85 -0.51 -23.45
N ASP A 360 -73.03 -1.76 -23.86
CA ASP A 360 -72.79 -2.93 -23.00
C ASP A 360 -71.33 -3.05 -22.56
N PHE A 361 -71.09 -3.76 -21.44
CA PHE A 361 -69.73 -4.04 -20.99
C PHE A 361 -68.99 -4.93 -22.00
N GLY A 362 -67.79 -4.51 -22.37
CA GLY A 362 -66.92 -5.25 -23.28
C GLY A 362 -65.45 -5.17 -22.88
N VAL A 363 -64.72 -6.25 -23.15
CA VAL A 363 -63.28 -6.35 -22.91
C VAL A 363 -62.59 -6.73 -24.20
N ASN A 364 -61.68 -5.89 -24.67
CA ASN A 364 -60.67 -6.28 -25.64
C ASN A 364 -59.46 -6.79 -24.88
N PHE A 365 -58.97 -8.00 -25.16
CA PHE A 365 -57.80 -8.55 -24.47
C PHE A 365 -56.75 -9.06 -25.44
N ASP A 366 -55.50 -8.98 -24.98
CA ASP A 366 -54.33 -9.57 -25.62
C ASP A 366 -53.86 -10.77 -24.78
N GLY A 367 -53.30 -11.78 -25.44
CA GLY A 367 -52.84 -12.98 -24.78
C GLY A 367 -51.66 -13.65 -25.47
N ILE A 368 -51.11 -14.66 -24.78
CA ILE A 368 -50.10 -15.57 -25.30
C ILE A 368 -50.58 -17.02 -25.12
N PRO A 369 -50.11 -17.98 -25.93
CA PRO A 369 -50.46 -19.39 -25.73
C PRO A 369 -50.05 -19.89 -24.34
N ASP A 370 -50.84 -20.82 -23.78
CA ASP A 370 -50.40 -21.66 -22.68
C ASP A 370 -49.33 -22.64 -23.19
N SER A 371 -48.13 -22.58 -22.61
CA SER A 371 -46.98 -23.39 -23.03
C SER A 371 -46.46 -24.17 -21.83
N THR A 372 -45.97 -25.39 -22.03
CA THR A 372 -45.29 -26.13 -20.96
C THR A 372 -43.81 -25.76 -20.80
N ASP A 373 -43.24 -25.05 -21.78
CA ASP A 373 -41.79 -24.81 -21.85
C ASP A 373 -41.39 -23.42 -21.40
N PHE A 374 -42.29 -22.44 -21.48
CA PHE A 374 -42.03 -21.06 -21.08
C PHE A 374 -43.29 -20.41 -20.51
N CYS A 375 -43.13 -19.22 -19.92
CA CYS A 375 -44.25 -18.45 -19.39
C CYS A 375 -44.06 -16.96 -19.69
N PHE A 376 -45.03 -16.15 -19.28
CA PHE A 376 -44.95 -14.71 -19.41
C PHE A 376 -43.72 -14.20 -18.66
N ARG A 377 -42.96 -13.35 -19.35
CA ARG A 377 -41.78 -12.66 -18.82
C ARG A 377 -41.93 -11.17 -19.11
N PRO A 378 -41.84 -10.31 -18.08
CA PRO A 378 -41.87 -8.88 -18.29
C PRO A 378 -40.57 -8.42 -18.94
N GLU A 379 -40.68 -7.45 -19.85
CA GLU A 379 -39.52 -6.74 -20.38
C GLU A 379 -38.98 -5.79 -19.30
N PRO A 380 -37.70 -5.88 -18.91
CA PRO A 380 -37.12 -4.92 -17.98
C PRO A 380 -37.08 -3.52 -18.63
N GLY A 381 -37.42 -2.49 -17.86
CA GLY A 381 -37.16 -1.10 -18.25
C GLY A 381 -35.65 -0.84 -18.42
N PRO A 382 -35.27 0.28 -19.08
CA PRO A 382 -33.87 0.62 -19.26
C PRO A 382 -33.17 0.80 -17.92
N CYS A 383 -31.98 0.20 -17.78
CA CYS A 383 -31.12 0.43 -16.62
C CYS A 383 -30.53 1.86 -16.69
N PRO A 384 -30.46 2.60 -15.56
CA PRO A 384 -29.78 3.90 -15.56
C PRO A 384 -28.31 3.73 -15.96
N VAL A 385 -27.84 4.63 -16.83
CA VAL A 385 -26.46 4.59 -17.35
C VAL A 385 -25.62 5.65 -16.64
N MET A 386 -24.61 5.18 -15.92
CA MET A 386 -23.63 6.01 -15.22
C MET A 386 -22.56 6.52 -16.19
N ALA A 387 -22.89 7.57 -16.96
CA ALA A 387 -22.03 8.08 -18.04
C ALA A 387 -20.72 8.75 -17.58
N GLY A 388 -20.55 9.01 -16.28
CA GLY A 388 -19.39 9.69 -15.72
C GLY A 388 -18.96 9.07 -14.39
N THR A 389 -18.17 9.82 -13.62
CA THR A 389 -17.74 9.38 -12.29
C THR A 389 -18.57 10.01 -11.18
N LEU A 390 -18.81 9.26 -10.11
CA LEU A 390 -19.38 9.79 -8.88
C LEU A 390 -18.30 10.01 -7.82
N PRO A 391 -18.35 11.11 -7.03
CA PRO A 391 -17.43 11.30 -5.94
C PRO A 391 -17.78 10.35 -4.78
N ALA A 392 -16.75 9.77 -4.18
CA ALA A 392 -16.85 8.98 -2.97
C ALA A 392 -15.64 9.25 -2.07
N ARG A 393 -15.72 8.81 -0.81
CA ARG A 393 -14.58 8.86 0.13
C ARG A 393 -14.19 7.46 0.55
N VAL A 394 -12.90 7.18 0.60
CA VAL A 394 -12.38 5.91 1.12
C VAL A 394 -12.69 5.80 2.61
N THR A 395 -13.20 4.65 3.05
CA THR A 395 -13.58 4.42 4.44
C THR A 395 -12.70 3.38 5.11
N SER A 396 -12.77 3.29 6.44
CA SER A 396 -12.11 2.26 7.24
C SER A 396 -13.05 1.75 8.32
N THR A 397 -12.98 0.45 8.59
CA THR A 397 -13.69 -0.17 9.73
C THR A 397 -13.01 0.14 11.07
N THR A 398 -11.83 0.77 11.06
CA THR A 398 -11.12 1.20 12.25
C THR A 398 -11.37 2.69 12.50
N GLU A 399 -11.78 3.04 13.72
CA GLU A 399 -12.02 4.42 14.11
C GLU A 399 -10.72 5.24 14.09
N ASN A 400 -10.74 6.44 13.50
CA ASN A 400 -9.59 7.34 13.34
C ASN A 400 -8.38 6.71 12.61
N ASP A 401 -8.62 5.74 11.73
CA ASP A 401 -7.56 5.15 10.92
C ASP A 401 -6.96 6.19 9.96
N THR A 402 -5.64 6.15 9.83
CA THR A 402 -4.94 6.95 8.81
C THR A 402 -5.10 6.30 7.43
N TYR A 403 -5.14 4.98 7.36
CA TYR A 403 -5.21 4.24 6.10
C TYR A 403 -6.64 3.80 5.80
N GLY A 404 -6.98 3.68 4.52
CA GLY A 404 -8.23 3.07 4.10
C GLY A 404 -8.18 1.56 4.34
N HIS A 405 -9.30 0.97 4.76
CA HIS A 405 -9.38 -0.47 4.95
C HIS A 405 -9.35 -1.18 3.58
N ILE A 406 -8.44 -2.15 3.44
CA ILE A 406 -8.28 -2.96 2.23
C ILE A 406 -8.53 -4.42 2.52
N ASP A 407 -9.14 -5.12 1.56
CA ASP A 407 -9.29 -6.58 1.65
C ASP A 407 -8.05 -7.34 1.15
N LYS A 408 -8.10 -8.67 1.20
CA LYS A 408 -7.03 -9.56 0.73
C LYS A 408 -6.65 -9.37 -0.75
N ASP A 409 -7.54 -8.77 -1.55
CA ASP A 409 -7.37 -8.54 -2.98
C ASP A 409 -6.98 -7.06 -3.27
N GLY A 410 -6.81 -6.23 -2.22
CA GLY A 410 -6.43 -4.82 -2.34
C GLY A 410 -7.55 -3.90 -2.82
N ARG A 411 -8.82 -4.27 -2.61
CA ARG A 411 -10.01 -3.44 -2.87
C ARG A 411 -10.34 -2.57 -1.67
N TYR A 412 -11.10 -1.50 -1.90
CA TYR A 412 -11.50 -0.53 -0.88
C TYR A 412 -13.01 -0.54 -0.64
N ARG A 413 -13.43 -0.15 0.56
CA ARG A 413 -14.80 0.32 0.84
C ARG A 413 -14.85 1.84 0.68
N VAL A 414 -15.95 2.36 0.18
CA VAL A 414 -16.13 3.79 -0.07
C VAL A 414 -17.51 4.26 0.38
N ASN A 415 -17.59 5.49 0.89
CA ASN A 415 -18.85 6.19 1.11
C ASN A 415 -19.19 7.01 -0.14
N LEU A 416 -20.24 6.63 -0.86
CA LEU A 416 -20.74 7.35 -2.03
C LEU A 416 -21.54 8.58 -1.57
N LEU A 417 -21.13 9.78 -2.02
CA LEU A 417 -21.65 11.03 -1.45
C LEU A 417 -23.12 11.33 -1.76
N PHE A 418 -23.74 10.62 -2.70
CA PHE A 418 -25.17 10.76 -2.97
C PHE A 418 -26.04 9.98 -1.99
N ASP A 419 -25.46 8.97 -1.33
CA ASP A 419 -26.21 8.08 -0.45
C ASP A 419 -26.54 8.82 0.85
N ARG A 420 -27.79 8.69 1.26
CA ARG A 420 -28.36 9.41 2.40
C ARG A 420 -28.64 8.50 3.58
N ASP A 421 -28.47 7.19 3.39
CA ASP A 421 -28.64 6.22 4.46
C ASP A 421 -27.44 6.27 5.41
N ASN A 422 -27.73 5.98 6.68
CA ASN A 422 -26.70 5.92 7.72
C ASN A 422 -26.17 4.49 7.80
N TRP A 423 -24.92 4.32 7.40
CA TRP A 423 -24.20 3.06 7.45
C TRP A 423 -23.19 3.06 8.60
N GLU A 424 -22.85 1.86 9.09
CA GLU A 424 -21.68 1.69 9.94
C GLU A 424 -20.41 1.99 9.12
N THR A 425 -19.46 2.70 9.73
CA THR A 425 -18.24 3.11 9.04
C THR A 425 -17.47 1.90 8.49
N GLY A 426 -17.11 1.93 7.21
CA GLY A 426 -16.45 0.82 6.52
C GLY A 426 -17.40 -0.19 5.87
N PHE A 427 -18.72 0.00 5.98
CA PHE A 427 -19.75 -0.87 5.39
C PHE A 427 -20.69 -0.11 4.43
N GLU A 428 -20.28 1.04 3.90
CA GLU A 428 -21.15 1.95 3.12
C GLU A 428 -21.33 1.56 1.64
N SER A 429 -20.42 0.76 1.08
CA SER A 429 -20.49 0.23 -0.29
C SER A 429 -19.99 -1.20 -0.30
N LEU A 430 -20.16 -1.97 -1.37
CA LEU A 430 -19.38 -3.19 -1.61
C LEU A 430 -17.86 -2.95 -1.69
N TRP A 431 -17.08 -4.03 -1.85
CA TRP A 431 -15.66 -3.93 -2.16
C TRP A 431 -15.40 -3.45 -3.60
N VAL A 432 -14.80 -2.26 -3.71
CA VAL A 432 -14.54 -1.57 -4.98
C VAL A 432 -13.07 -1.71 -5.38
N ARG A 433 -12.82 -2.18 -6.61
CA ARG A 433 -11.47 -2.31 -7.16
C ARG A 433 -10.91 -0.94 -7.57
N GLN A 434 -9.60 -0.76 -7.44
CA GLN A 434 -8.93 0.47 -7.84
C GLN A 434 -8.21 0.29 -9.18
N SER A 435 -8.45 1.20 -10.12
CA SER A 435 -7.64 1.35 -11.33
C SER A 435 -6.20 1.69 -10.97
N ARG A 436 -5.23 1.01 -11.58
CA ARG A 436 -3.80 1.18 -11.27
C ARG A 436 -3.01 1.60 -12.51
N PRO A 437 -2.03 2.51 -12.36
CA PRO A 437 -1.12 2.85 -13.47
C PRO A 437 -0.29 1.66 -13.96
N TYR A 438 0.05 0.72 -13.08
CA TYR A 438 0.82 -0.48 -13.42
C TYR A 438 0.44 -1.64 -12.49
N ALA A 439 0.04 -2.78 -13.07
CA ALA A 439 -0.32 -4.00 -12.36
C ALA A 439 0.06 -5.25 -13.16
N GLY A 440 0.53 -6.27 -12.47
CA GLY A 440 0.86 -7.61 -12.96
C GLY A 440 0.56 -8.65 -11.88
N ASP A 441 1.02 -9.88 -12.06
CA ASP A 441 0.76 -11.00 -11.13
C ASP A 441 1.50 -10.85 -9.79
N THR A 442 2.78 -10.46 -9.85
CA THR A 442 3.72 -10.38 -8.71
C THR A 442 4.41 -9.03 -8.61
N TYR A 443 4.08 -8.09 -9.50
CA TYR A 443 4.67 -6.75 -9.60
C TYR A 443 3.59 -5.71 -9.93
N GLY A 444 3.85 -4.45 -9.59
CA GLY A 444 2.93 -3.34 -9.88
C GLY A 444 3.22 -2.11 -9.02
N LEU A 445 2.37 -1.10 -9.15
CA LEU A 445 2.40 0.12 -8.33
C LEU A 445 1.16 0.14 -7.41
N HIS A 446 1.38 -0.03 -6.10
CA HIS A 446 0.34 0.13 -5.07
C HIS A 446 0.76 1.23 -4.10
N LEU A 447 0.05 2.35 -4.13
CA LEU A 447 0.13 3.39 -3.11
C LEU A 447 -1.19 3.38 -2.32
N PRO A 448 -1.22 2.83 -1.09
CA PRO A 448 -2.46 2.67 -0.35
C PRO A 448 -3.17 4.00 -0.13
N LEU A 449 -4.47 4.04 -0.43
CA LEU A 449 -5.31 5.20 -0.15
C LEU A 449 -5.53 5.36 1.36
N LEU A 450 -5.64 6.61 1.79
CA LEU A 450 -5.92 6.98 3.18
C LEU A 450 -7.42 7.05 3.42
N ALA A 451 -7.86 6.83 4.66
CA ALA A 451 -9.25 7.05 5.03
C ALA A 451 -9.60 8.54 4.79
N GLY A 452 -10.79 8.80 4.25
CA GLY A 452 -11.26 10.14 3.88
C GLY A 452 -10.78 10.65 2.52
N THR A 453 -9.85 9.95 1.85
CA THR A 453 -9.37 10.31 0.50
C THR A 453 -10.54 10.38 -0.47
N GLU A 454 -10.66 11.49 -1.20
CA GLU A 454 -11.66 11.63 -2.25
C GLU A 454 -11.26 10.83 -3.49
N VAL A 455 -12.19 10.02 -3.98
CA VAL A 455 -12.01 9.17 -5.14
C VAL A 455 -13.15 9.36 -6.13
N ALA A 456 -12.82 9.23 -7.41
CA ALA A 456 -13.79 9.17 -8.48
C ALA A 456 -14.18 7.71 -8.72
N ILE A 457 -15.48 7.40 -8.65
CA ILE A 457 -16.03 6.07 -8.90
C ILE A 457 -16.54 6.03 -10.34
N GLY A 458 -15.88 5.24 -11.19
CA GLY A 458 -16.36 4.89 -12.52
C GLY A 458 -17.20 3.61 -12.50
N PHE A 459 -17.91 3.34 -13.59
CA PHE A 459 -18.85 2.22 -13.71
C PHE A 459 -18.61 1.48 -15.03
N GLU A 460 -18.43 0.16 -14.96
CA GLU A 460 -18.19 -0.65 -16.15
C GLU A 460 -19.42 -0.65 -17.07
N ASP A 461 -19.25 -0.24 -18.32
CA ASP A 461 -20.35 -0.06 -19.30
C ASP A 461 -21.47 0.87 -18.79
N GLY A 462 -21.16 1.75 -17.83
CA GLY A 462 -22.13 2.60 -17.15
C GLY A 462 -23.09 1.84 -16.22
N ASN A 463 -22.84 0.57 -15.91
CA ASN A 463 -23.68 -0.22 -15.02
C ASN A 463 -23.51 0.24 -13.54
N PRO A 464 -24.58 0.73 -12.88
CA PRO A 464 -24.52 1.20 -11.49
C PRO A 464 -23.99 0.17 -10.49
N ASP A 465 -24.18 -1.13 -10.78
CA ASP A 465 -23.82 -2.22 -9.90
C ASP A 465 -22.37 -2.72 -10.12
N ARG A 466 -21.62 -2.09 -11.04
CA ARG A 466 -20.22 -2.43 -11.34
C ARG A 466 -19.26 -1.24 -11.14
N PRO A 467 -19.18 -0.68 -9.91
CA PRO A 467 -18.30 0.44 -9.62
C PRO A 467 -16.83 0.01 -9.51
N TYR A 468 -15.93 0.93 -9.86
CA TYR A 468 -14.49 0.86 -9.60
C TYR A 468 -13.94 2.25 -9.31
N ILE A 469 -12.88 2.36 -8.51
CA ILE A 469 -12.17 3.63 -8.32
C ILE A 469 -11.38 3.92 -9.60
N SER A 470 -11.79 4.95 -10.34
CA SER A 470 -11.14 5.35 -11.59
C SER A 470 -9.91 6.23 -11.35
N GLY A 471 -9.92 7.00 -10.26
CA GLY A 471 -8.87 7.95 -9.93
C GLY A 471 -9.02 8.54 -8.53
N VAL A 472 -8.00 9.27 -8.10
CA VAL A 472 -7.92 9.94 -6.80
C VAL A 472 -7.93 11.45 -7.03
N LEU A 473 -8.66 12.19 -6.20
CA LEU A 473 -8.82 13.63 -6.31
C LEU A 473 -8.31 14.33 -5.05
N HIS A 474 -7.75 15.52 -5.22
CA HIS A 474 -7.47 16.44 -4.11
C HIS A 474 -8.67 17.36 -3.89
N ASP A 475 -8.87 17.82 -2.66
CA ASP A 475 -9.98 18.71 -2.30
C ASP A 475 -9.48 19.89 -1.45
N SER A 476 -10.39 20.78 -1.02
CA SER A 476 -10.01 21.97 -0.24
C SER A 476 -9.47 21.64 1.16
N ALA A 477 -9.84 20.50 1.73
CA ALA A 477 -9.33 20.02 3.02
C ALA A 477 -8.02 19.24 2.85
N HIS A 478 -7.84 18.59 1.70
CA HIS A 478 -6.72 17.74 1.33
C HIS A 478 -6.07 18.26 0.04
N GLY A 479 -5.42 19.43 0.13
CA GLY A 479 -4.84 20.09 -1.03
C GLY A 479 -3.63 19.35 -1.64
N ASP A 480 -3.40 19.59 -2.93
CA ASP A 480 -2.26 19.01 -3.66
C ASP A 480 -0.91 19.45 -3.06
N HIS A 481 0.09 18.57 -3.15
CA HIS A 481 1.46 18.84 -2.74
C HIS A 481 2.19 19.80 -3.70
N VAL A 482 1.74 19.90 -4.95
CA VAL A 482 2.27 20.80 -5.96
C VAL A 482 1.22 21.86 -6.29
N THR A 483 1.56 23.11 -6.00
CA THR A 483 0.69 24.28 -6.17
C THR A 483 1.45 25.38 -6.89
N ILE A 484 0.82 26.54 -7.11
CA ILE A 484 1.50 27.72 -7.68
C ILE A 484 2.75 28.15 -6.91
N ARG A 485 2.86 27.79 -5.61
CA ARG A 485 4.04 28.11 -4.78
C ARG A 485 5.28 27.26 -5.12
N ASN A 486 5.10 26.17 -5.86
CA ASN A 486 6.12 25.16 -6.13
C ASN A 486 5.85 24.35 -7.42
N TYR A 487 5.26 24.98 -8.42
CA TYR A 487 4.71 24.35 -9.64
C TYR A 487 5.72 23.64 -10.57
N LYS A 488 7.02 23.73 -10.28
CA LYS A 488 8.10 23.05 -11.02
C LYS A 488 8.55 21.75 -10.36
N ARG A 489 7.82 21.28 -9.34
CA ARG A 489 8.16 20.07 -8.59
C ARG A 489 7.35 18.88 -9.05
N ASN A 490 8.00 17.72 -9.02
CA ASN A 490 7.41 16.41 -9.11
C ASN A 490 7.65 15.71 -7.77
N VAL A 491 6.59 15.26 -7.09
CA VAL A 491 6.70 14.78 -5.69
C VAL A 491 5.91 13.49 -5.51
N LEU A 492 6.58 12.44 -5.02
CA LEU A 492 5.95 11.32 -4.34
C LEU A 492 6.21 11.49 -2.85
N ARG A 493 5.16 11.51 -2.04
CA ARG A 493 5.24 11.69 -0.58
C ARG A 493 4.26 10.77 0.13
N THR A 494 4.73 10.06 1.16
CA THR A 494 3.88 9.23 2.05
C THR A 494 3.46 10.02 3.30
N PRO A 495 2.48 9.53 4.10
CA PRO A 495 2.03 10.22 5.32
C PRO A 495 3.16 10.53 6.32
N SER A 496 4.10 9.60 6.50
CA SER A 496 5.29 9.79 7.35
C SER A 496 6.42 10.61 6.68
N ASN A 497 6.12 11.33 5.59
CA ASN A 497 7.05 12.18 4.85
C ASN A 497 8.27 11.45 4.23
N ASN A 498 8.15 10.15 3.93
CA ASN A 498 9.07 9.50 3.00
C ASN A 498 8.84 10.11 1.61
N LYS A 499 9.92 10.53 0.95
CA LYS A 499 9.81 11.46 -0.17
C LYS A 499 10.77 11.13 -1.28
N ILE A 500 10.27 11.21 -2.51
CA ILE A 500 11.06 11.38 -3.72
C ILE A 500 10.60 12.69 -4.35
N ARG A 501 11.52 13.65 -4.50
CA ARG A 501 11.23 14.96 -5.09
C ARG A 501 12.22 15.25 -6.20
N LEU A 502 11.69 15.69 -7.34
CA LEU A 502 12.45 16.26 -8.45
C LEU A 502 11.99 17.70 -8.64
N ASP A 503 12.92 18.65 -8.72
CA ASP A 503 12.61 20.07 -8.95
C ASP A 503 13.26 20.51 -10.26
N ASP A 504 12.45 20.98 -11.21
CA ASP A 504 12.86 21.37 -12.57
C ASP A 504 13.06 22.88 -12.71
N ASN A 505 13.35 23.59 -11.62
CA ASN A 505 13.71 25.00 -11.72
C ASN A 505 15.01 25.16 -12.51
N ARG A 506 14.90 25.71 -13.73
CA ARG A 506 16.03 25.85 -14.66
C ARG A 506 17.26 26.50 -14.02
N GLY A 507 18.40 25.81 -14.08
CA GLY A 507 19.68 26.24 -13.49
C GLY A 507 19.81 25.93 -11.99
N GLN A 508 18.78 25.34 -11.38
CA GLN A 508 18.70 24.95 -9.97
C GLN A 508 18.04 23.56 -9.83
N GLU A 509 18.16 22.73 -10.86
CA GLU A 509 17.57 21.40 -10.89
C GLU A 509 18.19 20.52 -9.79
N HIS A 510 17.34 19.77 -9.09
CA HIS A 510 17.80 18.86 -8.04
C HIS A 510 16.83 17.72 -7.75
N ILE A 511 17.36 16.65 -7.16
CA ILE A 511 16.61 15.47 -6.71
C ILE A 511 16.87 15.26 -5.21
N GLU A 512 15.82 14.99 -4.44
CA GLU A 512 15.88 14.61 -3.02
C GLU A 512 15.15 13.27 -2.83
N ILE A 513 15.83 12.31 -2.19
CA ILE A 513 15.25 11.07 -1.67
C ILE A 513 15.47 11.07 -0.16
N SER A 514 14.40 11.04 0.63
CA SER A 514 14.50 11.25 2.09
C SER A 514 13.50 10.45 2.93
N THR A 515 13.87 10.21 4.19
CA THR A 515 12.99 9.74 5.27
C THR A 515 13.27 10.53 6.57
N GLU A 516 12.25 10.63 7.42
CA GLU A 516 12.31 11.28 8.74
C GLU A 516 12.55 10.29 9.89
N TYR A 517 12.68 8.99 9.59
CA TYR A 517 12.90 7.97 10.62
C TYR A 517 14.32 8.08 11.22
N GLY A 518 14.41 8.19 12.54
CA GLY A 518 15.69 8.30 13.26
C GLY A 518 16.39 9.66 13.10
N GLY A 519 15.64 10.72 12.78
CA GLY A 519 16.18 12.01 12.32
C GLY A 519 16.11 12.10 10.80
N LYS A 520 16.91 12.98 10.17
CA LYS A 520 16.88 13.12 8.71
C LYS A 520 17.92 12.24 8.03
N SER A 521 17.47 11.37 7.14
CA SER A 521 18.34 10.62 6.22
C SER A 521 17.97 10.94 4.77
N GLN A 522 18.96 11.32 3.97
CA GLN A 522 18.70 11.84 2.62
C GLN A 522 19.87 11.60 1.64
N LEU A 523 19.50 11.36 0.38
CA LEU A 523 20.37 11.50 -0.79
C LEU A 523 19.88 12.70 -1.59
N ASN A 524 20.77 13.67 -1.78
CA ASN A 524 20.48 14.86 -2.59
C ASN A 524 21.45 14.96 -3.77
N LEU A 525 20.95 15.37 -4.93
CA LEU A 525 21.69 15.52 -6.18
C LEU A 525 21.37 16.88 -6.83
N GLY A 526 22.36 17.54 -7.45
CA GLY A 526 22.19 18.79 -8.17
C GLY A 526 22.36 20.03 -7.30
N HIS A 527 21.42 20.98 -7.39
CA HIS A 527 21.40 22.22 -6.61
C HIS A 527 20.85 22.01 -5.19
N LEU A 528 21.74 21.88 -4.21
CA LEU A 528 21.40 21.60 -2.83
C LEU A 528 20.92 22.88 -2.13
N VAL A 529 19.75 22.81 -1.49
CA VAL A 529 19.18 23.92 -0.71
C VAL A 529 18.99 23.56 0.76
N ASP A 530 18.91 24.56 1.62
CA ASP A 530 18.47 24.43 3.01
C ASP A 530 16.94 24.53 3.17
N SER A 531 16.46 24.55 4.41
CA SER A 531 15.03 24.70 4.74
C SER A 531 14.42 26.03 4.27
N GLU A 532 15.25 27.07 4.12
CA GLU A 532 14.86 28.41 3.65
C GLU A 532 14.99 28.56 2.13
N LYS A 533 15.32 27.46 1.44
CA LYS A 533 15.57 27.38 -0.01
C LYS A 533 16.81 28.15 -0.46
N GLN A 534 17.73 28.47 0.46
CA GLN A 534 19.01 29.08 0.11
C GLN A 534 19.99 28.02 -0.37
N LYS A 535 20.84 28.38 -1.34
CA LYS A 535 21.86 27.48 -1.90
C LYS A 535 22.83 27.07 -0.78
N ARG A 536 22.86 25.77 -0.50
CA ARG A 536 23.78 25.13 0.43
C ARG A 536 24.99 24.50 -0.26
N GLY A 537 24.84 24.11 -1.53
CA GLY A 537 25.93 23.50 -2.32
C GLY A 537 25.47 23.01 -3.69
N GLU A 538 26.38 22.37 -4.41
CA GLU A 538 26.13 21.71 -5.70
C GLU A 538 26.83 20.34 -5.73
N GLY A 539 26.30 19.39 -6.50
CA GLY A 539 26.87 18.05 -6.65
C GLY A 539 25.98 17.00 -6.00
N PHE A 540 26.54 16.17 -5.10
CA PHE A 540 25.76 15.19 -4.35
C PHE A 540 26.07 15.24 -2.85
N GLU A 541 25.09 14.90 -2.02
CA GLU A 541 25.26 14.71 -0.58
C GLU A 541 24.51 13.45 -0.13
N LEU A 542 25.23 12.55 0.55
CA LEU A 542 24.63 11.48 1.35
C LEU A 542 24.76 11.85 2.84
N ARG A 543 23.62 12.02 3.52
CA ARG A 543 23.58 12.45 4.92
C ARG A 543 22.61 11.58 5.73
N THR A 544 22.99 11.29 6.98
CA THR A 544 22.10 10.72 8.00
C THR A 544 22.43 11.32 9.37
N ASP A 545 21.42 11.55 10.20
CA ASP A 545 21.59 11.89 11.62
C ASP A 545 21.82 10.64 12.51
N CYS A 546 21.73 9.44 11.92
CA CYS A 546 22.01 8.15 12.54
C CYS A 546 23.38 7.60 12.10
N TRP A 547 23.58 6.29 12.20
CA TRP A 547 24.79 5.63 11.72
C TRP A 547 24.82 5.54 10.18
N GLY A 548 25.96 5.88 9.58
CA GLY A 548 26.23 5.69 8.15
C GLY A 548 27.28 4.60 7.90
N ALA A 549 27.11 3.81 6.84
CA ALA A 549 28.10 2.84 6.39
C ALA A 549 28.13 2.75 4.86
N ILE A 550 29.33 2.81 4.28
CA ILE A 550 29.58 2.54 2.85
C ILE A 550 30.30 1.20 2.77
N ARG A 551 29.70 0.21 2.08
CA ARG A 551 30.22 -1.17 2.01
C ARG A 551 30.09 -1.72 0.61
N ALA A 552 31.16 -2.37 0.12
CA ALA A 552 31.15 -3.13 -1.11
C ALA A 552 32.02 -4.38 -0.95
N GLN A 553 31.46 -5.57 -1.17
CA GLN A 553 32.16 -6.84 -0.95
C GLN A 553 33.38 -7.01 -1.86
N LYS A 554 33.32 -6.45 -3.07
CA LYS A 554 34.42 -6.47 -4.03
C LYS A 554 35.46 -5.36 -3.79
N GLY A 555 35.30 -4.52 -2.77
CA GLY A 555 36.17 -3.36 -2.51
C GLY A 555 35.49 -2.03 -2.86
N ILE A 556 36.10 -0.93 -2.41
CA ILE A 556 35.61 0.45 -2.59
C ILE A 556 36.71 1.28 -3.27
N PHE A 557 36.35 2.01 -4.32
CA PHE A 557 37.20 3.01 -4.96
C PHE A 557 36.59 4.40 -4.78
N ILE A 558 37.34 5.32 -4.17
CA ILE A 558 36.95 6.73 -4.03
C ILE A 558 38.01 7.56 -4.75
N SER A 559 37.58 8.37 -5.72
CA SER A 559 38.49 9.10 -6.57
C SER A 559 38.05 10.55 -6.80
N ALA A 560 39.03 11.45 -6.84
CA ALA A 560 38.91 12.82 -7.35
C ALA A 560 39.49 12.98 -8.77
N ASP A 561 39.87 11.88 -9.42
CA ASP A 561 40.28 11.86 -10.82
C ASP A 561 39.08 12.27 -11.69
N GLY A 562 39.24 13.36 -12.45
CA GLY A 562 38.17 13.92 -13.27
C GLY A 562 37.79 12.98 -14.42
N GLN A 563 36.48 12.80 -14.63
CA GLN A 563 35.92 12.17 -15.82
C GLN A 563 34.93 13.13 -16.48
N GLU A 564 35.30 13.71 -17.62
CA GLU A 564 34.39 14.61 -18.33
C GLU A 564 33.14 13.85 -18.79
N LYS A 565 31.97 14.30 -18.33
CA LYS A 565 30.65 13.78 -18.74
C LYS A 565 30.52 12.25 -18.62
N ALA A 566 31.17 11.65 -17.63
CA ALA A 566 31.19 10.19 -17.43
C ALA A 566 31.69 9.41 -18.66
N GLN A 567 32.59 9.98 -19.47
CA GLN A 567 33.30 9.24 -20.51
C GLN A 567 34.29 8.25 -19.86
N GLY A 568 33.93 6.97 -19.82
CA GLY A 568 34.77 5.92 -19.24
C GLY A 568 33.96 4.82 -18.57
N GLN A 569 34.66 3.86 -17.97
CA GLN A 569 34.02 2.85 -17.11
C GLN A 569 33.83 3.41 -15.69
N VAL A 570 32.81 2.94 -14.98
CA VAL A 570 32.55 3.30 -13.56
C VAL A 570 33.76 2.98 -12.67
N LEU A 571 34.53 1.94 -13.02
CA LEU A 571 35.74 1.51 -12.32
C LEU A 571 37.01 1.86 -13.12
N GLU A 572 37.06 3.00 -13.80
CA GLU A 572 38.28 3.45 -14.47
C GLU A 572 39.33 3.87 -13.41
N MET A 573 40.35 3.03 -13.26
CA MET A 573 41.38 3.17 -12.22
C MET A 573 42.76 3.44 -12.80
N GLN A 574 42.92 3.59 -14.12
CA GLN A 574 44.24 3.77 -14.74
C GLN A 574 45.07 4.90 -14.13
N PRO A 575 44.52 6.10 -13.81
CA PRO A 575 45.30 7.14 -13.12
C PRO A 575 45.83 6.69 -11.75
N ALA A 576 44.97 6.04 -10.94
CA ALA A 576 45.34 5.55 -9.62
C ALA A 576 46.38 4.41 -9.69
N VAL A 577 46.19 3.46 -10.61
CA VAL A 577 47.10 2.33 -10.84
C VAL A 577 48.44 2.82 -11.39
N SER A 578 48.45 3.81 -12.27
CA SER A 578 49.66 4.44 -12.81
C SER A 578 50.47 5.12 -11.69
N ASN A 579 49.82 5.88 -10.82
CA ASN A 579 50.47 6.52 -9.66
C ASN A 579 51.13 5.49 -8.73
N LEU A 580 50.43 4.38 -8.45
CA LEU A 580 50.99 3.28 -7.66
C LEU A 580 52.14 2.55 -8.40
N GLY A 581 52.04 2.41 -9.72
CA GLY A 581 53.10 1.88 -10.58
C GLY A 581 54.38 2.71 -10.51
N THR A 582 54.29 4.04 -10.60
CA THR A 582 55.43 4.95 -10.45
C THR A 582 56.05 4.88 -9.05
N ALA A 583 55.21 4.83 -8.00
CA ALA A 583 55.70 4.68 -6.62
C ALA A 583 56.48 3.36 -6.43
N ARG A 584 56.01 2.27 -7.05
CA ARG A 584 56.71 0.98 -7.07
C ARG A 584 58.06 1.06 -7.78
N GLU A 585 58.16 1.73 -8.92
CA GLU A 585 59.43 1.90 -9.65
C GLU A 585 60.46 2.67 -8.82
N GLN A 586 60.05 3.74 -8.15
CA GLN A 586 60.93 4.50 -7.24
C GLN A 586 61.42 3.64 -6.07
N MET A 587 60.53 2.86 -5.46
CA MET A 587 60.88 1.95 -4.37
C MET A 587 61.79 0.81 -4.84
N THR A 588 61.61 0.33 -6.06
CA THR A 588 62.50 -0.68 -6.69
C THR A 588 63.92 -0.12 -6.80
N SER A 589 64.08 1.07 -7.37
CA SER A 589 65.40 1.72 -7.46
C SER A 589 66.05 1.95 -6.09
N LEU A 590 65.26 2.34 -5.08
CA LEU A 590 65.78 2.57 -3.73
C LEU A 590 66.21 1.27 -3.04
N SER A 591 65.44 0.19 -3.25
CA SER A 591 65.75 -1.14 -2.72
C SER A 591 67.01 -1.71 -3.36
N ASP A 592 67.18 -1.53 -4.67
CA ASP A 592 68.40 -1.94 -5.39
C ASP A 592 69.64 -1.20 -4.87
N ASP A 593 69.51 0.11 -4.60
CA ASP A 593 70.57 0.92 -4.00
C ASP A 593 70.90 0.47 -2.56
N ALA A 594 69.88 0.14 -1.75
CA ALA A 594 70.06 -0.40 -0.40
C ALA A 594 70.75 -1.77 -0.40
N GLN A 595 70.38 -2.66 -1.33
CA GLN A 595 70.98 -3.98 -1.47
C GLN A 595 72.45 -3.89 -1.91
N LYS A 596 72.77 -3.00 -2.85
CA LYS A 596 74.17 -2.70 -3.23
C LYS A 596 74.99 -2.14 -2.06
N ALA A 597 74.35 -1.44 -1.13
CA ALA A 597 74.96 -0.91 0.09
C ALA A 597 75.04 -1.91 1.25
N SER A 598 74.72 -3.20 1.03
CA SER A 598 74.64 -4.24 2.08
C SER A 598 73.64 -3.93 3.20
N ALA A 599 72.62 -3.11 2.92
CA ALA A 599 71.46 -2.92 3.80
C ALA A 599 70.32 -3.88 3.39
N ASN A 600 69.35 -4.09 4.27
CA ASN A 600 68.20 -4.94 3.96
C ASN A 600 67.35 -4.29 2.86
N PRO A 601 67.03 -5.00 1.76
CA PRO A 601 66.14 -4.48 0.72
C PRO A 601 64.69 -4.35 1.24
N ALA A 602 63.89 -3.52 0.56
CA ALA A 602 62.47 -3.42 0.83
C ALA A 602 61.73 -4.69 0.33
N ASP A 603 60.63 -5.07 0.97
CA ASP A 603 59.79 -6.19 0.53
C ASP A 603 58.92 -5.77 -0.67
N LEU A 604 59.55 -5.71 -1.85
CA LEU A 604 58.91 -5.32 -3.11
C LEU A 604 57.84 -6.32 -3.57
N GLN A 605 57.97 -7.60 -3.21
CA GLN A 605 57.02 -8.62 -3.64
C GLN A 605 55.65 -8.43 -2.99
N ALA A 606 55.61 -8.05 -1.71
CA ALA A 606 54.36 -7.72 -1.04
C ALA A 606 53.68 -6.49 -1.67
N GLN A 607 54.45 -5.49 -2.10
CA GLN A 607 53.92 -4.30 -2.79
C GLN A 607 53.35 -4.64 -4.18
N ILE A 608 54.05 -5.48 -4.96
CA ILE A 608 53.57 -5.97 -6.26
C ILE A 608 52.26 -6.76 -6.10
N ASN A 609 52.21 -7.68 -5.13
CA ASN A 609 51.01 -8.48 -4.87
C ASN A 609 49.82 -7.59 -4.47
N LEU A 610 50.02 -6.59 -3.61
CA LEU A 610 48.98 -5.63 -3.25
C LEU A 610 48.49 -4.84 -4.48
N LEU A 611 49.39 -4.33 -5.31
CA LEU A 611 49.03 -3.55 -6.50
C LEU A 611 48.30 -4.38 -7.55
N GLU A 612 48.91 -5.48 -8.02
CA GLU A 612 48.44 -6.22 -9.20
C GLU A 612 47.33 -7.24 -8.88
N GLN A 613 47.38 -7.85 -7.68
CA GLN A 613 46.47 -8.93 -7.31
C GLN A 613 45.33 -8.49 -6.37
N GLN A 614 45.39 -7.28 -5.81
CA GLN A 614 44.37 -6.79 -4.87
C GLN A 614 43.76 -5.45 -5.30
N LEU A 615 44.57 -4.40 -5.52
CA LEU A 615 44.12 -3.03 -5.82
C LEU A 615 43.62 -2.87 -7.26
N THR A 616 44.35 -3.38 -8.25
CA THR A 616 43.95 -3.31 -9.66
C THR A 616 42.62 -4.02 -9.87
N ASP A 617 41.65 -3.35 -10.47
CA ASP A 617 40.27 -3.81 -10.68
C ASP A 617 39.52 -4.25 -9.39
N LEU A 618 40.04 -3.87 -8.21
CA LEU A 618 39.54 -4.34 -6.92
C LEU A 618 39.38 -5.88 -6.85
N LYS A 619 40.41 -6.62 -7.26
CA LYS A 619 40.43 -8.10 -7.24
C LYS A 619 40.23 -8.71 -5.84
N LYS A 620 40.40 -7.92 -4.78
CA LYS A 620 40.10 -8.27 -3.38
C LYS A 620 39.32 -7.15 -2.71
N SER A 621 38.74 -7.41 -1.54
CA SER A 621 38.03 -6.45 -0.69
C SER A 621 38.98 -5.40 -0.10
N VAL A 622 39.37 -4.43 -0.92
CA VAL A 622 40.28 -3.32 -0.59
C VAL A 622 39.57 -1.98 -0.66
N LEU A 623 40.11 -0.98 0.02
CA LEU A 623 39.74 0.43 -0.15
C LEU A 623 40.88 1.13 -0.88
N LEU A 624 40.63 1.66 -2.08
CA LEU A 624 41.57 2.51 -2.80
C LEU A 624 41.06 3.95 -2.81
N LEU A 625 41.89 4.88 -2.35
CA LEU A 625 41.67 6.32 -2.43
C LEU A 625 42.63 6.92 -3.46
N SER A 626 42.14 7.70 -4.42
CA SER A 626 42.97 8.38 -5.43
C SER A 626 42.58 9.85 -5.55
N ALA A 627 43.56 10.74 -5.55
CA ALA A 627 43.34 12.14 -5.87
C ALA A 627 44.65 12.73 -6.43
N PRO A 628 44.64 13.29 -7.65
CA PRO A 628 45.86 13.75 -8.31
C PRO A 628 46.51 14.94 -7.59
N ASP A 629 45.71 15.79 -6.95
CA ASP A 629 46.18 16.99 -6.25
C ASP A 629 46.47 16.76 -4.75
N GLY A 630 46.13 15.57 -4.23
CA GLY A 630 46.48 15.15 -2.87
C GLY A 630 45.33 14.58 -2.05
N ILE A 631 45.68 13.82 -1.01
CA ILE A 631 44.77 13.25 -0.01
C ILE A 631 45.23 13.69 1.37
N ALA A 632 44.34 14.25 2.18
CA ALA A 632 44.59 14.60 3.57
C ALA A 632 43.83 13.68 4.52
N LEU A 633 44.52 13.16 5.55
CA LEU A 633 43.93 12.38 6.63
C LEU A 633 44.23 13.09 7.95
N THR A 634 43.21 13.56 8.67
CA THR A 634 43.35 14.35 9.90
C THR A 634 42.47 13.81 11.01
N SER A 635 42.91 13.91 12.27
CA SER A 635 42.10 13.61 13.45
C SER A 635 42.31 14.66 14.53
N GLY A 636 41.23 15.07 15.21
CA GLY A 636 41.30 16.03 16.32
C GLY A 636 41.84 15.42 17.63
N GLN A 637 41.95 14.10 17.72
CA GLN A 637 42.53 13.40 18.86
C GLN A 637 43.60 12.41 18.40
N HIS A 638 43.19 11.21 17.98
CA HIS A 638 44.10 10.14 17.60
C HIS A 638 43.89 9.73 16.14
N LEU A 639 44.97 9.63 15.38
CA LEU A 639 45.01 8.99 14.07
C LEU A 639 45.79 7.68 14.23
N GLN A 640 45.14 6.53 14.07
CA GLN A 640 45.76 5.21 14.14
C GLN A 640 45.71 4.55 12.76
N VAL A 641 46.88 4.22 12.22
CA VAL A 641 47.03 3.39 11.02
C VAL A 641 47.78 2.14 11.44
N SER A 642 47.18 0.97 11.22
CA SER A 642 47.76 -0.32 11.59
C SER A 642 47.61 -1.29 10.43
N ALA A 643 48.64 -2.10 10.20
CA ALA A 643 48.63 -3.18 9.23
C ALA A 643 49.17 -4.44 9.93
N GLY A 644 48.47 -5.57 9.78
CA GLY A 644 48.92 -6.84 10.35
C GLY A 644 50.11 -7.48 9.61
N GLN A 645 50.47 -6.96 8.43
CA GLN A 645 51.61 -7.39 7.63
C GLN A 645 52.52 -6.18 7.36
N ASN A 646 52.17 -5.34 6.39
CA ASN A 646 53.01 -4.23 5.93
C ASN A 646 52.27 -2.89 5.96
N LEU A 647 52.91 -1.86 6.53
CA LEU A 647 52.54 -0.46 6.35
C LEU A 647 53.50 0.17 5.34
N ILE A 648 53.01 0.52 4.15
CA ILE A 648 53.82 1.10 3.07
C ILE A 648 53.50 2.59 2.97
N ALA A 649 54.50 3.44 3.20
CA ALA A 649 54.42 4.88 2.97
C ALA A 649 55.52 5.27 1.98
N THR A 650 55.13 5.70 0.78
CA THR A 650 56.05 6.10 -0.29
C THR A 650 55.86 7.57 -0.61
N ALA A 651 56.95 8.34 -0.60
CA ALA A 651 56.96 9.73 -1.01
C ALA A 651 58.01 9.94 -2.10
N GLY A 652 57.61 10.51 -3.25
CA GLY A 652 58.51 10.71 -4.39
C GLY A 652 59.47 11.90 -4.27
N LYS A 653 59.23 12.82 -3.33
CA LYS A 653 60.09 14.00 -3.08
C LYS A 653 60.56 14.05 -1.63
N ASN A 654 59.68 14.48 -0.72
CA ASN A 654 59.97 14.65 0.70
C ASN A 654 58.88 13.97 1.53
N ALA A 655 59.26 13.38 2.66
CA ALA A 655 58.35 12.94 3.71
C ALA A 655 58.77 13.65 5.00
N ASP A 656 57.93 14.54 5.49
CA ASP A 656 58.19 15.31 6.71
C ASP A 656 57.40 14.73 7.88
N VAL A 657 58.10 14.24 8.90
CA VAL A 657 57.50 13.74 10.14
C VAL A 657 57.82 14.71 11.26
N SER A 658 56.85 15.56 11.62
CA SER A 658 56.99 16.54 12.70
C SER A 658 56.27 16.07 13.95
N VAL A 659 56.99 15.96 15.07
CA VAL A 659 56.41 15.54 16.36
C VAL A 659 56.71 16.57 17.44
N VAL A 660 55.66 17.13 18.04
CA VAL A 660 55.75 18.26 18.98
C VAL A 660 56.34 17.85 20.34
N LYS A 661 56.15 16.59 20.76
CA LYS A 661 56.63 16.10 22.05
C LYS A 661 57.61 14.96 21.86
N ASN A 662 57.10 13.75 21.62
CA ASN A 662 57.92 12.54 21.61
C ASN A 662 57.68 11.75 20.34
N LEU A 663 58.70 11.64 19.49
CA LEU A 663 58.74 10.66 18.40
C LEU A 663 59.42 9.40 18.92
N PHE A 664 58.67 8.30 19.00
CA PHE A 664 59.22 6.99 19.34
C PHE A 664 59.17 6.08 18.11
N ILE A 665 60.33 5.59 17.68
CA ILE A 665 60.47 4.59 16.61
C ILE A 665 61.04 3.32 17.24
N GLY A 666 60.15 2.42 17.67
CA GLY A 666 60.54 1.10 18.16
C GLY A 666 60.61 0.10 17.01
N VAL A 667 61.75 -0.56 16.82
CA VAL A 667 61.91 -1.59 15.79
C VAL A 667 62.39 -2.90 16.40
N GLY A 668 61.58 -3.96 16.29
CA GLY A 668 61.85 -5.26 16.93
C GLY A 668 62.91 -6.13 16.26
N LYS A 669 63.41 -5.76 15.07
CA LYS A 669 64.45 -6.51 14.35
C LYS A 669 65.57 -5.64 13.77
N ALA A 670 65.25 -4.69 12.89
CA ALA A 670 66.25 -3.78 12.32
C ALA A 670 65.62 -2.48 11.82
N LEU A 671 66.07 -1.32 12.34
CA LEU A 671 65.81 -0.01 11.76
C LEU A 671 66.85 0.25 10.65
N SER A 672 66.43 0.29 9.39
CA SER A 672 67.31 0.61 8.26
C SER A 672 67.03 2.02 7.76
N VAL A 673 67.97 2.94 7.96
CA VAL A 673 67.93 4.32 7.46
C VAL A 673 68.95 4.44 6.33
N PHE A 674 68.50 4.72 5.10
CA PHE A 674 69.36 4.91 3.93
C PHE A 674 69.16 6.32 3.40
N VAL A 675 70.19 7.16 3.48
CA VAL A 675 70.11 8.56 3.07
C VAL A 675 70.96 8.77 1.81
N ARG A 676 70.30 9.03 0.67
CA ARG A 676 70.95 9.16 -0.64
C ARG A 676 71.93 10.34 -0.74
N LYS A 677 71.81 11.39 0.11
CA LYS A 677 72.69 12.59 0.08
C LYS A 677 73.05 13.27 1.43
N LEU A 678 72.45 12.91 2.57
CA LEU A 678 72.56 13.68 3.84
C LEU A 678 72.96 12.88 5.10
N GLY A 679 73.17 11.56 4.98
CA GLY A 679 73.71 10.66 6.02
C GLY A 679 72.87 10.44 7.30
N ILE A 680 72.98 9.23 7.88
CA ILE A 680 73.20 8.89 9.30
C ILE A 680 73.39 7.35 9.38
N ARG A 681 74.36 6.89 10.20
CA ARG A 681 75.17 5.65 10.07
C ARG A 681 76.06 5.65 8.82
N LEU A 682 77.32 6.03 9.02
CA LEU A 682 78.27 6.32 7.95
C LEU A 682 79.33 5.21 7.86
N ILE A 683 79.26 4.39 6.81
CA ILE A 683 80.28 3.39 6.46
C ILE A 683 80.83 3.80 5.09
N ALA A 684 82.09 4.25 5.02
CA ALA A 684 82.73 4.65 3.78
C ALA A 684 83.58 3.51 3.20
N ASN A 685 83.30 3.14 1.95
CA ASN A 685 84.08 2.11 1.22
C ASN A 685 85.45 2.66 0.76
N GLN A 686 85.54 3.95 0.37
CA GLN A 686 86.77 4.75 0.23
C GLN A 686 86.45 6.24 0.52
N GLY A 687 87.34 6.96 1.23
CA GLY A 687 87.12 8.35 1.70
C GLY A 687 86.85 8.46 3.21
N SER A 688 86.97 9.66 3.79
CA SER A 688 86.82 9.90 5.24
C SER A 688 85.35 10.12 5.68
N VAL A 689 85.03 9.69 6.91
CA VAL A 689 83.74 9.90 7.59
C VAL A 689 83.95 10.91 8.73
N GLN A 690 83.17 12.00 8.79
CA GLN A 690 83.14 12.96 9.90
C GLN A 690 81.84 12.82 10.71
N ILE A 691 81.96 12.75 12.04
CA ILE A 691 80.86 12.73 13.01
C ILE A 691 81.22 13.78 14.08
N GLN A 692 80.26 14.58 14.58
CA GLN A 692 80.48 15.57 15.64
C GLN A 692 79.50 15.35 16.81
N ALA A 693 79.99 15.37 18.05
CA ALA A 693 79.22 15.31 19.28
C ALA A 693 79.56 16.57 20.09
N GLN A 694 78.55 17.36 20.46
CA GLN A 694 78.78 18.67 21.08
C GLN A 694 78.83 18.62 22.62
N ASN A 695 78.21 17.61 23.24
CA ASN A 695 78.03 17.58 24.69
C ASN A 695 78.31 16.20 25.34
N ASP A 696 78.81 15.21 24.58
CA ASP A 696 79.11 13.85 25.10
C ASP A 696 80.17 13.10 24.25
N LEU A 697 80.63 11.94 24.74
CA LEU A 697 81.72 11.13 24.20
C LEU A 697 81.46 10.68 22.76
N MET A 698 82.50 10.80 21.94
CA MET A 698 82.57 10.23 20.60
C MET A 698 83.63 9.13 20.52
N GLU A 699 83.24 7.93 20.08
CA GLU A 699 84.15 6.79 19.87
C GLU A 699 84.35 6.53 18.37
N LEU A 700 85.61 6.43 17.93
CA LEU A 700 85.99 6.32 16.51
C LEU A 700 86.94 5.13 16.30
N LEU A 701 86.56 4.18 15.44
CA LEU A 701 87.36 3.01 15.05
C LEU A 701 87.60 3.05 13.53
N ALA A 702 88.86 3.16 13.10
CA ALA A 702 89.24 3.16 11.68
C ALA A 702 90.35 2.14 11.39
N ARG A 703 90.33 1.51 10.21
CA ARG A 703 91.38 0.56 9.75
C ARG A 703 92.67 1.23 9.25
N LYS A 704 92.67 2.55 9.10
CA LYS A 704 93.85 3.35 8.78
C LYS A 704 94.13 4.30 9.95
N GLU A 705 94.56 5.52 9.68
CA GLU A 705 94.91 6.50 10.71
C GLU A 705 93.67 7.05 11.42
N ILE A 706 93.75 7.15 12.76
CA ILE A 706 92.84 7.92 13.60
C ILE A 706 93.60 9.18 14.01
N SER A 707 93.14 10.36 13.56
CA SER A 707 93.72 11.65 13.97
C SER A 707 92.87 12.23 15.10
N ILE A 708 93.48 12.42 16.28
CA ILE A 708 92.86 13.01 17.47
C ILE A 708 93.46 14.40 17.66
N VAL A 709 92.65 15.46 17.50
CA VAL A 709 93.09 16.85 17.65
C VAL A 709 92.17 17.54 18.66
N SER A 710 92.73 17.92 19.82
CA SER A 710 92.10 18.85 20.76
C SER A 710 92.50 20.26 20.35
N THR A 711 91.53 21.17 20.20
CA THR A 711 91.79 22.55 19.77
C THR A 711 91.78 23.56 20.92
N GLU A 712 91.19 23.23 22.07
CA GLU A 712 91.06 24.16 23.19
C GLU A 712 91.73 23.69 24.50
N ASP A 713 92.12 22.41 24.63
CA ASP A 713 92.78 21.94 25.86
C ASP A 713 93.62 20.64 25.67
N GLU A 714 93.86 19.87 26.72
CA GLU A 714 94.76 18.70 26.81
C GLU A 714 94.35 17.43 26.01
N ILE A 715 95.33 16.68 25.47
CA ILE A 715 95.17 15.28 25.02
C ILE A 715 95.82 14.33 26.04
N LYS A 716 95.03 13.50 26.73
CA LYS A 716 95.54 12.49 27.69
C LYS A 716 95.68 11.11 27.05
N ILE A 717 96.90 10.58 27.01
CA ILE A 717 97.21 9.19 26.59
C ILE A 717 97.77 8.42 27.79
N ILE A 718 97.02 7.45 28.33
CA ILE A 718 97.34 6.74 29.58
C ILE A 718 97.54 5.24 29.29
N ALA A 719 98.65 4.66 29.75
CA ALA A 719 98.94 3.23 29.63
C ALA A 719 99.41 2.62 30.96
N ARG A 720 98.87 1.46 31.35
CA ARG A 720 99.05 0.88 32.70
C ARG A 720 100.43 0.25 32.97
N LYS A 721 101.15 -0.20 31.94
CA LYS A 721 102.44 -0.94 32.12
C LYS A 721 103.64 -0.26 31.45
N LYS A 722 103.47 0.21 30.22
CA LYS A 722 104.50 0.87 29.41
C LYS A 722 103.81 1.67 28.31
N LEU A 723 104.19 2.92 28.12
CA LEU A 723 103.83 3.71 26.95
C LEU A 723 105.07 3.76 26.04
N THR A 724 104.93 3.35 24.78
CA THR A 724 106.01 3.41 23.78
C THR A 724 105.55 4.27 22.62
N ILE A 725 106.19 5.42 22.42
CA ILE A 725 105.98 6.25 21.22
C ILE A 725 107.17 5.97 20.30
N ASN A 726 106.92 5.31 19.17
CA ASN A 726 107.97 4.84 18.24
C ASN A 726 107.80 5.50 16.87
N GLY A 727 108.89 6.04 16.33
CA GLY A 727 108.94 6.54 14.96
C GLY A 727 110.34 6.32 14.36
N GLY A 728 110.41 5.53 13.28
CA GLY A 728 111.63 5.40 12.46
C GLY A 728 112.88 4.93 13.22
N GLY A 729 112.71 4.09 14.25
CA GLY A 729 113.84 3.56 15.06
C GLY A 729 114.30 4.45 16.21
N SER A 730 113.68 5.62 16.42
CA SER A 730 113.80 6.40 17.67
C SER A 730 112.57 6.17 18.54
N TYR A 731 112.72 6.14 19.86
CA TYR A 731 111.61 5.92 20.78
C TYR A 731 111.74 6.69 22.09
N ILE A 732 110.57 6.97 22.67
CA ILE A 732 110.43 7.31 24.08
C ILE A 732 109.56 6.26 24.73
N THR A 733 110.13 5.59 25.73
CA THR A 733 109.44 4.62 26.55
C THR A 733 109.30 5.13 27.97
N LEU A 734 108.07 5.16 28.45
CA LEU A 734 107.71 5.50 29.82
C LEU A 734 107.21 4.22 30.49
N ASP A 735 108.00 3.69 31.43
CA ASP A 735 107.58 2.59 32.30
C ASP A 735 107.75 2.96 33.78
N VAL A 736 107.36 2.04 34.66
CA VAL A 736 107.34 2.28 36.12
C VAL A 736 108.73 2.53 36.73
N ASN A 737 109.81 2.14 36.04
CA ASN A 737 111.17 2.18 36.54
C ASN A 737 112.08 3.14 35.76
N ALA A 738 111.74 3.50 34.51
CA ALA A 738 112.56 4.38 33.69
C ALA A 738 111.76 5.21 32.66
N ILE A 739 112.26 6.42 32.40
CA ILE A 739 112.00 7.14 31.15
C ILE A 739 113.24 6.93 30.28
N GLU A 740 113.09 6.15 29.22
CA GLU A 740 114.16 5.90 28.26
C GLU A 740 113.83 6.64 26.96
N SER A 741 114.70 7.57 26.58
CA SER A 741 114.64 8.29 25.32
C SER A 741 115.87 7.91 24.52
N ALA A 742 115.67 7.16 23.44
CA ALA A 742 116.75 6.58 22.65
C ALA A 742 116.57 6.87 21.16
N THR A 743 117.69 7.18 20.51
CA THR A 743 117.77 7.38 19.07
C THR A 743 119.14 6.91 18.58
N LEU A 744 119.21 6.45 17.33
CA LEU A 744 120.47 6.06 16.68
C LEU A 744 121.26 7.26 16.15
N GLY A 745 120.63 8.45 16.08
CA GLY A 745 121.24 9.69 15.60
C GLY A 745 121.46 10.72 16.71
N ASP A 746 121.64 12.00 16.34
CA ASP A 746 121.87 13.07 17.30
C ASP A 746 120.66 13.27 18.24
N PHE A 747 120.87 13.10 19.55
CA PHE A 747 119.89 13.49 20.57
C PHE A 747 120.05 14.98 20.91
N ARG A 748 119.31 15.85 20.20
CA ARG A 748 119.41 17.30 20.37
C ARG A 748 118.33 17.83 21.32
N THR A 749 118.75 18.19 22.53
CA THR A 749 117.90 18.89 23.51
C THR A 749 118.23 20.38 23.49
N ARG A 750 117.29 21.24 23.11
CA ARG A 750 117.42 22.70 23.18
C ARG A 750 116.44 23.25 24.21
N ALA A 751 116.93 23.98 25.21
CA ALA A 751 116.11 24.61 26.24
C ALA A 751 116.71 25.97 26.64
N GLY A 752 115.87 26.96 26.94
CA GLY A 752 116.31 28.28 27.44
C GLY A 752 116.91 28.26 28.84
N HIS A 753 116.64 27.21 29.63
CA HIS A 753 117.28 26.91 30.91
C HIS A 753 117.17 25.40 31.17
N TYR A 754 118.21 24.75 31.71
CA TYR A 754 118.22 23.32 31.99
C TYR A 754 118.88 23.05 33.36
N ALA A 755 118.11 22.53 34.31
CA ALA A 755 118.58 22.17 35.65
C ALA A 755 118.07 20.77 36.03
N ARG A 756 118.94 19.94 36.61
CA ARG A 756 118.59 18.60 37.12
C ARG A 756 118.42 18.70 38.63
N GLN A 757 117.19 18.58 39.12
CA GLN A 757 116.87 18.65 40.55
C GLN A 757 117.03 17.29 41.25
N THR A 758 117.23 17.29 42.57
CA THR A 758 117.20 16.08 43.43
C THR A 758 115.82 15.42 43.46
N ARG A 759 115.73 14.14 43.88
CA ARG A 759 114.55 13.26 43.70
C ARG A 759 113.21 13.95 43.92
N ALA A 760 112.27 13.74 43.01
CA ALA A 760 110.86 14.06 43.22
C ALA A 760 110.24 13.03 44.19
N GLN A 761 109.53 13.50 45.23
CA GLN A 761 108.75 12.66 46.16
C GLN A 761 107.24 12.72 45.92
N HIS A 762 106.80 13.20 44.74
CA HIS A 762 105.41 13.07 44.34
C HIS A 762 105.20 11.76 43.57
N LYS A 763 104.49 10.82 44.20
CA LYS A 763 103.74 9.78 43.48
C LYS A 763 102.44 10.42 43.00
N PRO A 764 102.21 10.63 41.70
CA PRO A 764 100.87 10.92 41.21
C PRO A 764 99.98 9.72 41.54
N ASP A 765 98.83 10.00 42.15
CA ASP A 765 97.86 9.00 42.57
C ASP A 765 97.27 8.35 41.32
N ILE A 766 97.72 7.13 41.02
CA ILE A 766 97.12 6.30 39.98
C ILE A 766 95.98 5.58 40.68
N SER A 767 94.77 6.13 40.58
CA SER A 767 93.56 5.43 40.98
C SER A 767 93.53 4.08 40.26
N PRO A 768 93.54 2.94 40.98
CA PRO A 768 93.37 1.65 40.34
C PRO A 768 91.93 1.60 39.82
N LEU A 769 91.80 1.43 38.50
CA LEU A 769 90.59 0.90 37.87
C LEU A 769 90.07 -0.23 38.76
N ALA A 770 88.85 -0.02 39.26
CA ALA A 770 88.14 -0.92 40.13
C ALA A 770 88.34 -2.37 39.66
N ASN A 771 88.98 -3.16 40.52
CA ASN A 771 88.63 -4.56 40.60
C ASN A 771 87.13 -4.63 40.89
N ALA A 772 86.49 -5.61 40.25
CA ALA A 772 85.34 -6.34 40.74
C ALA A 772 84.67 -5.73 41.98
N ILE A 773 83.54 -5.07 41.77
CA ILE A 773 82.54 -4.95 42.83
C ILE A 773 81.90 -6.32 42.93
N ASP A 774 82.47 -7.12 43.82
CA ASP A 774 81.75 -8.07 44.65
C ASP A 774 81.16 -7.23 45.79
N ASP A 775 79.87 -6.85 45.70
CA ASP A 775 79.16 -6.26 46.83
C ASP A 775 78.52 -7.37 47.65
N GLY A 776 79.29 -7.90 48.58
CA GLY A 776 78.76 -8.61 49.75
C GLY A 776 77.99 -7.68 50.69
N SER A 777 76.99 -6.94 50.17
CA SER A 777 76.00 -6.22 50.98
C SER A 777 74.68 -6.99 50.94
N TYR A 778 74.26 -7.51 52.09
CA TYR A 778 72.96 -8.16 52.18
C TYR A 778 71.90 -7.05 52.25
N ASN A 779 71.20 -6.88 51.12
CA ASN A 779 70.14 -5.92 50.95
C ASN A 779 68.80 -6.66 50.97
N ILE A 780 67.93 -6.32 51.91
CA ILE A 780 66.60 -6.94 52.00
C ILE A 780 65.52 -5.90 52.23
N ARG A 781 64.39 -6.12 51.56
CA ARG A 781 63.10 -5.53 51.89
C ARG A 781 62.16 -6.66 52.26
N TYR A 782 61.43 -6.49 53.35
CA TYR A 782 60.41 -7.46 53.75
C TYR A 782 59.06 -7.00 53.21
N LEU A 783 58.33 -7.92 52.56
CA LEU A 783 56.91 -7.77 52.26
C LEU A 783 56.15 -8.10 53.55
N CYS A 784 55.46 -7.13 54.12
CA CYS A 784 54.63 -7.35 55.28
C CYS A 784 53.27 -7.85 54.80
N THR A 785 52.91 -9.07 55.17
CA THR A 785 51.58 -9.64 54.89
C THR A 785 50.83 -9.93 56.19
N ASP A 786 49.51 -9.99 56.12
CA ASP A 786 48.71 -10.54 57.20
C ASP A 786 48.81 -12.08 57.26
N ASP A 787 48.12 -12.70 58.22
CA ASP A 787 48.12 -14.16 58.44
C ASP A 787 47.55 -14.96 57.25
N ASN A 788 46.92 -14.27 56.27
CA ASN A 788 46.38 -14.86 55.05
C ASN A 788 47.25 -14.59 53.80
N GLY A 789 48.42 -13.95 53.96
CA GLY A 789 49.36 -13.67 52.89
C GLY A 789 49.04 -12.41 52.06
N THR A 790 48.13 -11.55 52.53
CA THR A 790 47.77 -10.31 51.82
C THR A 790 48.70 -9.17 52.22
N PRO A 791 49.30 -8.40 51.28
CA PRO A 791 50.18 -7.27 51.60
C PRO A 791 49.52 -6.20 52.47
N ILE A 792 50.17 -5.81 53.56
CA ILE A 792 49.71 -4.77 54.50
C ILE A 792 50.30 -3.43 54.04
N LEU A 793 49.46 -2.61 53.40
CA LEU A 793 49.85 -1.36 52.75
C LEU A 793 49.85 -0.17 53.72
N ASN A 794 50.74 0.80 53.51
CA ASN A 794 50.76 2.10 54.20
C ASN A 794 50.65 2.05 55.74
N THR A 795 51.16 0.99 56.37
CA THR A 795 51.00 0.76 57.81
C THR A 795 52.31 0.99 58.55
N PRO A 796 52.31 1.74 59.68
CA PRO A 796 53.49 1.96 60.49
C PRO A 796 54.05 0.66 61.09
N TYR A 797 55.37 0.56 61.14
CA TYR A 797 56.08 -0.56 61.73
C TYR A 797 57.33 -0.09 62.49
N LYS A 798 57.76 -0.91 63.46
CA LYS A 798 59.07 -0.79 64.10
C LYS A 798 59.92 -2.01 63.79
N ALA A 799 61.13 -1.79 63.31
CA ALA A 799 62.14 -2.81 63.06
C ALA A 799 63.20 -2.74 64.16
N PHE A 800 63.46 -3.88 64.80
CA PHE A 800 64.49 -4.04 65.82
C PHE A 800 65.67 -4.78 65.20
N LEU A 801 66.82 -4.13 65.19
CA LEU A 801 68.07 -4.69 64.68
C LEU A 801 68.84 -5.40 65.81
N ALA A 802 69.70 -6.35 65.46
CA ALA A 802 70.46 -7.16 66.42
C ALA A 802 71.43 -6.33 67.30
N ASP A 803 71.81 -5.12 66.87
CA ASP A 803 72.62 -4.17 67.64
C ASP A 803 71.82 -3.36 68.68
N GLY A 804 70.51 -3.61 68.78
CA GLY A 804 69.60 -2.96 69.74
C GLY A 804 69.00 -1.65 69.24
N SER A 805 69.31 -1.21 68.01
CA SER A 805 68.71 -0.02 67.42
C SER A 805 67.28 -0.29 66.91
N VAL A 806 66.40 0.71 67.04
CA VAL A 806 65.00 0.65 66.59
C VAL A 806 64.77 1.65 65.48
N LEU A 807 64.28 1.15 64.34
CA LEU A 807 63.92 1.97 63.18
C LEU A 807 62.41 1.96 63.01
N GLU A 808 61.81 3.15 62.85
CA GLU A 808 60.39 3.31 62.60
C GLU A 808 60.15 3.67 61.13
N GLY A 809 59.16 3.03 60.50
CA GLY A 809 58.83 3.24 59.09
C GLY A 809 57.35 2.99 58.82
N VAL A 810 56.93 3.22 57.58
CA VAL A 810 55.58 2.90 57.08
C VAL A 810 55.77 2.05 55.83
N SER A 811 55.03 0.95 55.69
CA SER A 811 55.07 0.13 54.47
C SER A 811 54.57 0.93 53.26
N ASP A 812 55.06 0.64 52.06
CA ASP A 812 54.63 1.36 50.86
C ASP A 812 53.28 0.83 50.30
N GLY A 813 52.84 1.41 49.18
CA GLY A 813 51.60 1.06 48.50
C GLY A 813 51.54 -0.35 47.91
N GLU A 814 52.62 -1.13 48.01
CA GLU A 814 52.69 -2.56 47.65
C GLU A 814 53.01 -3.46 48.86
N GLY A 815 53.12 -2.88 50.07
CA GLY A 815 53.27 -3.60 51.34
C GLY A 815 54.71 -3.87 51.76
N TYR A 816 55.70 -3.27 51.09
CA TYR A 816 57.11 -3.45 51.42
C TYR A 816 57.61 -2.44 52.45
N THR A 817 58.46 -2.91 53.36
CA THR A 817 59.28 -2.07 54.25
C THR A 817 60.32 -1.25 53.48
N LYS A 818 60.91 -0.23 54.10
CA LYS A 818 62.09 0.47 53.57
C LYS A 818 63.29 -0.48 53.45
N LEU A 819 64.24 -0.16 52.57
CA LEU A 819 65.44 -0.96 52.35
C LEU A 819 66.32 -1.00 53.61
N PHE A 820 66.66 -2.21 54.06
CA PHE A 820 67.68 -2.43 55.08
C PHE A 820 68.98 -2.88 54.42
N THR A 821 70.09 -2.23 54.77
CA THR A 821 71.43 -2.50 54.24
C THR A 821 72.34 -2.86 55.41
N SER A 822 73.00 -4.01 55.35
CA SER A 822 73.98 -4.45 56.36
C SER A 822 75.21 -5.06 55.73
N ALA A 823 76.36 -4.89 56.38
CA ALA A 823 77.63 -5.50 55.99
C ALA A 823 77.74 -7.00 56.38
N GLN A 824 76.79 -7.54 57.17
CA GLN A 824 76.74 -8.95 57.61
C GLN A 824 75.28 -9.43 57.73
N THR A 825 75.01 -10.73 57.59
CA THR A 825 73.67 -11.31 57.81
C THR A 825 73.25 -11.14 59.26
N GLN A 826 72.08 -10.55 59.49
CA GLN A 826 71.49 -10.36 60.83
C GLN A 826 69.99 -10.58 60.77
N ASP A 827 69.41 -11.09 61.85
CA ASP A 827 67.96 -11.20 61.98
C ASP A 827 67.36 -9.82 62.31
N VAL A 828 66.27 -9.48 61.62
CA VAL A 828 65.52 -8.24 61.84
C VAL A 828 64.13 -8.63 62.33
N LEU A 829 63.77 -8.19 63.53
CA LEU A 829 62.42 -8.41 64.06
C LEU A 829 61.52 -7.24 63.68
N LEU A 830 60.46 -7.51 62.92
CA LEU A 830 59.50 -6.50 62.47
C LEU A 830 58.20 -6.61 63.27
N HIS A 831 57.80 -5.52 63.92
CA HIS A 831 56.50 -5.38 64.58
C HIS A 831 55.64 -4.38 63.81
N MET A 832 54.56 -4.89 63.20
CA MET A 832 53.53 -4.06 62.59
C MET A 832 52.68 -3.44 63.69
N MET A 833 52.40 -2.13 63.59
CA MET A 833 51.55 -1.43 64.55
C MET A 833 50.18 -1.17 63.90
N PRO A 834 49.14 -1.97 64.21
CA PRO A 834 47.79 -1.69 63.71
C PRO A 834 47.28 -0.40 64.33
N GLU A 835 46.81 0.54 63.50
CA GLU A 835 46.15 1.75 63.97
C GLU A 835 44.93 1.38 64.81
N ALA A 836 44.84 1.99 66.00
CA ALA A 836 43.75 1.80 66.93
C ALA A 836 42.41 2.25 66.32
N ILE A 837 41.45 1.33 66.29
CA ILE A 837 40.02 1.60 66.11
C ILE A 837 39.61 2.70 67.11
N ASN A 838 39.05 3.81 66.62
CA ASN A 838 38.25 4.72 67.44
C ASN A 838 37.09 5.30 66.61
N ALA A 839 35.91 4.80 66.97
CA ALA A 839 34.54 5.34 66.86
C ALA A 839 34.06 5.95 65.53
#